data_AF-A0A1Y5GIJ8-F1
#
_entry.id   AF-A0A1Y5GIJ8-F1
#
_cell.length_a   1.000
_cell.length_b   1.000
_cell.length_c   1.000
_cell.angle_alpha   90.00
_cell.angle_beta   90.00
_cell.angle_gamma   90.00
#
_symmetry.space_group_name_H-M   'P 1'
#
loop_
_entity.id
_entity.type
_entity.pdbx_description
1 polymer ?
#
loop_
_entity_poly.entity_id
_entity_poly.type
_entity_poly.pdbx_seq_one_letter_code
_entity_poly.pdbx_strand_id
1 'polypeptide(L)'
;MNSSNRTVQPSIELFQVVLDALPFCVFWKDRNSVGLGCNQALADVAGLDSPKDYLGKTDYDLPWTTEEADFFRECDRRVMESGEAELNIIESQRQANGRLAWLETSKIPLTDSNGDIIGILGAFHDITERKRLEDENVANQKLDSLGTLAAGLAHDFNNILMMILGSSQLAKMKIAKGAEDTEIVKYLDSIEGATSRASVLTEKFMNYSQRGEVTKSVCNLAEMIKESMSFVRSTIKSPIKLEVDDKSAELYADINQIHQVMNNLLLNAAQASHNYEEIIVSISNCEIQHSDHAELRPGSYFAIAIKDHGIGLSEQQKGDIFKPYFTTKEYGHGLGLSSCETIVKNHNGAIEVESKLGVGSTFTVYLPIFQQNQDIKPEYLPFSNDIIQGSGRILYIEDDLNTQAATLEMLQELGYQVQCYSDVQAAVDYTKKHPDGFDIVITDFIIGDFSQGGITILDNVRQVRADCPVVLITGYFENVEQREETQPQFSYIVQKPIGLAKISQITNRFINYEGKAEPQSSCRSFALPQADAERSKQQLADTKERKPSPEKDKKILVVDDEPIIIKFLESYLNFHDYHVFSANNGRLALEILNQQTVDLIITDQSMPEMSGIELSQAVKQSFPNIPIIMNSGYSEDVDEHNIEEFGISHFHKKSTNAEELVKAISKLL
;
A
#
# COMPACT_ATOMS: atom_id res chain seq x y z
N MET A 1 -33.12 79.99 13.31
CA MET A 1 -31.87 79.26 13.01
C MET A 1 -31.90 77.93 13.72
N ASN A 2 -31.32 76.90 13.10
CA ASN A 2 -31.22 75.50 13.50
C ASN A 2 -32.36 74.56 13.08
N SER A 3 -32.27 74.10 11.83
CA SER A 3 -32.85 72.83 11.39
C SER A 3 -32.03 72.28 10.21
N SER A 4 -30.84 71.74 10.49
CA SER A 4 -30.05 70.95 9.53
C SER A 4 -29.08 70.05 10.30
N ASN A 5 -29.48 68.81 10.62
CA ASN A 5 -28.59 67.71 11.05
C ASN A 5 -29.34 66.37 11.26
N ARG A 6 -30.14 65.90 10.29
CA ARG A 6 -30.87 64.61 10.45
C ARG A 6 -30.91 63.66 9.24
N THR A 7 -30.12 63.87 8.19
CA THR A 7 -30.31 63.09 6.93
C THR A 7 -29.18 62.12 6.55
N VAL A 8 -28.08 62.00 7.32
CA VAL A 8 -26.93 61.14 6.94
C VAL A 8 -26.86 59.81 7.74
N GLN A 9 -27.48 59.73 8.92
CA GLN A 9 -27.47 58.55 9.80
C GLN A 9 -28.04 57.24 9.18
N PRO A 10 -29.13 57.25 8.39
CA PRO A 10 -29.79 56.02 7.96
C PRO A 10 -28.93 55.13 7.05
N SER A 11 -27.96 55.71 6.33
CA SER A 11 -27.16 54.99 5.32
C SER A 11 -26.04 54.15 5.91
N ILE A 12 -25.47 54.56 7.06
CA ILE A 12 -24.36 53.85 7.71
C ILE A 12 -24.91 52.69 8.57
N GLU A 13 -26.04 52.93 9.26
CA GLU A 13 -26.72 51.89 10.03
C GLU A 13 -27.22 50.76 9.11
N LEU A 14 -27.81 51.09 7.96
CA LEU A 14 -28.21 50.08 6.98
C LEU A 14 -27.02 49.29 6.41
N PHE A 15 -25.89 49.96 6.16
CA PHE A 15 -24.68 49.30 5.66
C PHE A 15 -24.13 48.28 6.66
N GLN A 16 -24.06 48.62 7.95
CA GLN A 16 -23.63 47.69 8.99
C GLN A 16 -24.60 46.51 9.11
N VAL A 17 -25.92 46.76 9.08
CA VAL A 17 -26.94 45.69 9.10
C VAL A 17 -26.79 44.72 7.93
N VAL A 18 -26.46 45.23 6.74
CA VAL A 18 -26.21 44.37 5.57
C VAL A 18 -24.94 43.54 5.77
N LEU A 19 -23.85 44.15 6.24
CA LEU A 19 -22.59 43.43 6.50
C LEU A 19 -22.73 42.36 7.59
N ASP A 20 -23.50 42.63 8.64
CA ASP A 20 -23.74 41.69 9.74
C ASP A 20 -24.69 40.54 9.35
N ALA A 21 -25.51 40.72 8.32
CA ALA A 21 -26.38 39.66 7.78
C ALA A 21 -25.63 38.69 6.84
N LEU A 22 -24.39 39.00 6.46
CA LEU A 22 -23.57 38.12 5.62
C LEU A 22 -23.07 36.91 6.42
N PRO A 23 -23.09 35.70 5.83
CA PRO A 23 -22.53 34.49 6.47
C PRO A 23 -20.99 34.44 6.35
N PHE A 24 -20.33 35.60 6.36
CA PHE A 24 -18.88 35.76 6.18
C PHE A 24 -18.33 36.68 7.27
N CYS A 25 -17.10 36.46 7.69
CA CYS A 25 -16.31 37.48 8.40
C CYS A 25 -15.79 38.47 7.38
N VAL A 26 -16.11 39.75 7.53
CA VAL A 26 -15.73 40.81 6.58
C VAL A 26 -14.88 41.86 7.29
N PHE A 27 -13.78 42.26 6.66
CA PHE A 27 -12.89 43.31 7.14
C PHE A 27 -12.40 44.20 6.02
N TRP A 28 -12.07 45.44 6.35
CA TRP A 28 -11.32 46.31 5.45
C TRP A 28 -10.21 47.04 6.21
N LYS A 29 -9.09 47.23 5.54
CA LYS A 29 -7.88 47.87 6.08
C LYS A 29 -7.39 48.97 5.15
N ASP A 30 -6.58 49.86 5.70
CA ASP A 30 -5.87 50.88 4.93
C ASP A 30 -4.64 50.29 4.20
N ARG A 31 -3.89 51.16 3.50
CA ARG A 31 -2.67 50.79 2.75
C ARG A 31 -1.52 50.24 3.61
N ASN A 32 -1.60 50.37 4.93
CA ASN A 32 -0.59 49.88 5.87
C ASN A 32 -1.06 48.61 6.62
N SER A 33 -2.15 47.99 6.15
CA SER A 33 -2.84 46.86 6.80
C SER A 33 -3.32 47.19 8.21
N VAL A 34 -3.81 48.42 8.42
CA VAL A 34 -4.47 48.84 9.67
C VAL A 34 -5.99 48.78 9.49
N GLY A 35 -6.69 48.14 10.44
CA GLY A 35 -8.13 47.93 10.42
C GLY A 35 -8.93 49.24 10.35
N LEU A 36 -9.72 49.39 9.29
CA LEU A 36 -10.66 50.50 9.07
C LEU A 36 -12.10 50.12 9.42
N GLY A 37 -12.37 48.82 9.58
CA GLY A 37 -13.64 48.33 10.12
C GLY A 37 -13.89 46.86 9.75
N CYS A 38 -14.91 46.30 10.38
CA CYS A 38 -15.33 44.92 10.18
C CYS A 38 -16.84 44.73 10.46
N ASN A 39 -17.34 43.53 10.21
CA ASN A 39 -18.66 43.11 10.65
C ASN A 39 -18.62 42.38 12.00
N GLN A 40 -19.79 42.15 12.60
CA GLN A 40 -19.90 41.48 13.90
C GLN A 40 -19.26 40.08 13.90
N ALA A 41 -19.40 39.32 12.81
CA ALA A 41 -18.84 37.99 12.70
C ALA A 41 -17.31 37.97 12.88
N LEU A 42 -16.59 38.93 12.28
CA LEU A 42 -15.14 39.05 12.51
C LEU A 42 -14.83 39.44 13.96
N ALA A 43 -15.57 40.41 14.52
CA ALA A 43 -15.35 40.87 15.89
C ALA A 43 -15.44 39.68 16.87
N ASP A 44 -16.44 38.82 16.71
CA ASP A 44 -16.63 37.63 17.53
C ASP A 44 -15.45 36.64 17.39
N VAL A 45 -14.99 36.37 16.16
CA VAL A 45 -13.86 35.46 15.89
C VAL A 45 -12.54 36.01 16.44
N ALA A 46 -12.36 37.33 16.39
CA ALA A 46 -11.21 38.05 16.91
C ALA A 46 -11.27 38.28 18.43
N GLY A 47 -12.38 37.92 19.10
CA GLY A 47 -12.56 38.12 20.55
C GLY A 47 -12.74 39.58 20.95
N LEU A 48 -13.30 40.40 20.06
CA LEU A 48 -13.61 41.81 20.30
C LEU A 48 -15.07 41.97 20.74
N ASP A 49 -15.35 42.91 21.65
CA ASP A 49 -16.71 43.15 22.13
C ASP A 49 -17.62 43.78 21.05
N SER A 50 -17.04 44.54 20.12
CA SER A 50 -17.77 45.14 19.02
C SER A 50 -16.89 45.39 17.78
N PRO A 51 -17.47 45.55 16.58
CA PRO A 51 -16.74 45.95 15.38
C PRO A 51 -15.97 47.26 15.49
N LYS A 52 -16.36 48.14 16.43
CA LYS A 52 -15.67 49.41 16.66
C LYS A 52 -14.29 49.20 17.28
N ASP A 53 -14.10 48.11 18.02
CA ASP A 53 -12.83 47.80 18.69
C ASP A 53 -11.77 47.27 17.71
N TYR A 54 -12.17 46.96 16.47
CA TYR A 54 -11.26 46.62 15.38
C TYR A 54 -10.53 47.85 14.79
N LEU A 55 -11.10 49.05 14.97
CA LEU A 55 -10.56 50.27 14.37
C LEU A 55 -9.15 50.58 14.89
N GLY A 56 -8.20 50.73 13.95
CA GLY A 56 -6.81 51.07 14.25
C GLY A 56 -5.94 49.89 14.69
N LYS A 57 -6.49 48.67 14.76
CA LYS A 57 -5.72 47.45 15.07
C LYS A 57 -4.98 46.94 13.84
N THR A 58 -3.82 46.34 14.06
CA THR A 58 -3.09 45.54 13.08
C THR A 58 -3.37 44.05 13.30
N ASP A 59 -2.98 43.19 12.36
CA ASP A 59 -3.08 41.73 12.54
C ASP A 59 -2.31 41.22 13.76
N TYR A 60 -1.27 41.94 14.21
CA TYR A 60 -0.51 41.61 15.42
C TYR A 60 -1.25 41.96 16.73
N ASP A 61 -2.28 42.80 16.66
CA ASP A 61 -3.10 43.21 17.83
C ASP A 61 -4.33 42.30 18.05
N LEU A 62 -4.42 41.22 17.25
CA LEU A 62 -5.50 40.25 17.19
C LEU A 62 -4.99 38.88 17.68
N PRO A 63 -5.85 37.89 17.96
CA PRO A 63 -5.45 36.63 18.60
C PRO A 63 -4.67 35.66 17.67
N TRP A 64 -4.18 36.15 16.53
CA TRP A 64 -3.41 35.39 15.56
C TRP A 64 -1.98 35.18 16.05
N THR A 65 -1.35 34.09 15.60
CA THR A 65 0.09 33.90 15.76
C THR A 65 0.87 34.92 14.92
N THR A 66 2.14 35.16 15.27
CA THR A 66 3.01 36.05 14.48
C THR A 66 3.16 35.55 13.03
N GLU A 67 3.27 34.24 12.84
CA GLU A 67 3.37 33.60 11.52
C GLU A 67 2.10 33.82 10.67
N GLU A 68 0.91 33.65 11.26
CA GLU A 68 -0.36 33.93 10.59
C GLU A 68 -0.49 35.43 10.25
N ALA A 69 -0.15 36.32 11.19
CA ALA A 69 -0.21 37.76 10.96
C ALA A 69 0.74 38.22 9.85
N ASP A 70 1.97 37.69 9.82
CA ASP A 70 2.94 37.95 8.75
C ASP A 70 2.42 37.48 7.40
N PHE A 71 1.85 36.26 7.34
CA PHE A 71 1.24 35.72 6.13
C PHE A 71 0.08 36.60 5.63
N PHE A 72 -0.82 37.02 6.52
CA PHE A 72 -1.96 37.87 6.15
C PHE A 72 -1.52 39.21 5.59
N ARG A 73 -0.54 39.87 6.22
CA ARG A 73 -0.02 41.16 5.77
C ARG A 73 0.74 41.05 4.44
N GLU A 74 1.47 39.97 4.24
CA GLU A 74 2.15 39.71 2.97
C GLU A 74 1.15 39.49 1.83
N CYS A 75 0.07 38.76 2.09
CA CYS A 75 -1.05 38.63 1.15
C CYS A 75 -1.73 40.00 0.88
N ASP A 76 -1.97 40.80 1.92
CA ASP A 76 -2.52 42.16 1.74
C ASP A 76 -1.62 43.02 0.84
N ARG A 77 -0.29 42.96 1.07
CA ARG A 77 0.72 43.68 0.29
C ARG A 77 0.70 43.27 -1.18
N ARG A 78 0.68 41.96 -1.48
CA ARG A 78 0.63 41.46 -2.86
C ARG A 78 -0.60 41.96 -3.61
N VAL A 79 -1.79 41.84 -3.01
CA VAL A 79 -3.07 42.31 -3.60
C VAL A 79 -3.03 43.82 -3.89
N MET A 80 -2.48 44.61 -2.96
CA MET A 80 -2.38 46.06 -3.13
C MET A 80 -1.32 46.49 -4.16
N GLU A 81 -0.21 45.76 -4.27
CA GLU A 81 0.86 46.05 -5.25
C GLU A 81 0.49 45.63 -6.66
N SER A 82 -0.13 44.46 -6.82
CA SER A 82 -0.57 43.95 -8.12
C SER A 82 -1.84 44.64 -8.61
N GLY A 83 -2.72 45.06 -7.70
CA GLY A 83 -4.07 45.51 -8.04
C GLY A 83 -5.01 44.37 -8.46
N GLU A 84 -4.60 43.12 -8.27
CA GLU A 84 -5.37 41.92 -8.60
C GLU A 84 -5.92 41.26 -7.32
N ALA A 85 -7.13 40.71 -7.40
CA ALA A 85 -7.76 40.01 -6.28
C ALA A 85 -7.16 38.61 -6.09
N GLU A 86 -6.87 38.22 -4.85
CA GLU A 86 -6.55 36.83 -4.49
C GLU A 86 -7.82 36.21 -3.87
N LEU A 87 -8.39 35.19 -4.53
CA LEU A 87 -9.67 34.58 -4.15
C LEU A 87 -9.48 33.12 -3.71
N ASN A 88 -10.39 32.64 -2.85
CA ASN A 88 -10.47 31.23 -2.41
C ASN A 88 -9.17 30.67 -1.80
N ILE A 89 -8.44 31.49 -1.06
CA ILE A 89 -7.25 31.07 -0.33
C ILE A 89 -7.70 30.16 0.80
N ILE A 90 -7.23 28.91 0.82
CA ILE A 90 -7.50 27.98 1.91
C ILE A 90 -6.37 28.11 2.94
N GLU A 91 -6.73 28.46 4.17
CA GLU A 91 -5.77 28.67 5.25
C GLU A 91 -6.31 28.14 6.58
N SER A 92 -5.42 27.79 7.50
CA SER A 92 -5.80 27.48 8.88
C SER A 92 -5.60 28.71 9.75
N GLN A 93 -6.56 29.01 10.61
CA GLN A 93 -6.48 30.11 11.57
C GLN A 93 -6.87 29.66 12.97
N ARG A 94 -6.08 30.07 13.96
CA ARG A 94 -6.47 29.93 15.37
C ARG A 94 -7.37 31.10 15.80
N GLN A 95 -8.61 30.80 16.17
CA GLN A 95 -9.58 31.79 16.65
C GLN A 95 -9.36 32.15 18.13
N ALA A 96 -9.96 33.25 18.62
CA ALA A 96 -9.82 33.72 20.00
C ALA A 96 -10.20 32.68 21.07
N ASN A 97 -11.13 31.79 20.74
CA ASN A 97 -11.57 30.68 21.60
C ASN A 97 -10.59 29.49 21.65
N GLY A 98 -9.46 29.57 20.94
CA GLY A 98 -8.44 28.52 20.83
C GLY A 98 -8.71 27.47 19.76
N ARG A 99 -9.88 27.49 19.10
CA ARG A 99 -10.24 26.57 18.01
C ARG A 99 -9.38 26.85 16.79
N LEU A 100 -8.81 25.79 16.20
CA LEU A 100 -8.23 25.83 14.86
C LEU A 100 -9.36 25.65 13.84
N ALA A 101 -9.51 26.59 12.92
CA ALA A 101 -10.52 26.56 11.86
C ALA A 101 -9.83 26.59 10.48
N TRP A 102 -10.41 25.87 9.53
CA TRP A 102 -10.07 26.02 8.11
C TRP A 102 -10.93 27.11 7.50
N LEU A 103 -10.31 28.07 6.85
CA LEU A 103 -10.95 29.23 6.27
C LEU A 103 -10.76 29.24 4.76
N GLU A 104 -11.79 29.69 4.04
CA GLU A 104 -11.68 30.10 2.65
C GLU A 104 -11.76 31.63 2.58
N THR A 105 -10.62 32.25 2.28
CA THR A 105 -10.41 33.70 2.35
C THR A 105 -10.27 34.29 0.95
N SER A 106 -10.94 35.43 0.74
CA SER A 106 -10.82 36.22 -0.49
C SER A 106 -10.46 37.65 -0.14
N LYS A 107 -9.52 38.24 -0.88
CA LYS A 107 -9.03 39.60 -0.68
C LYS A 107 -8.99 40.37 -2.01
N ILE A 108 -9.51 41.59 -1.97
CA ILE A 108 -9.75 42.42 -3.15
C ILE A 108 -9.22 43.83 -2.85
N PRO A 109 -8.52 44.50 -3.80
CA PRO A 109 -8.09 45.87 -3.59
C PRO A 109 -9.30 46.79 -3.43
N LEU A 110 -9.27 47.64 -2.40
CA LEU A 110 -10.27 48.68 -2.19
C LEU A 110 -9.82 49.94 -2.92
N THR A 111 -10.64 50.46 -3.83
CA THR A 111 -10.32 51.66 -4.63
C THR A 111 -11.22 52.84 -4.30
N ASP A 112 -10.71 54.05 -4.48
CA ASP A 112 -11.52 55.27 -4.42
C ASP A 112 -12.27 55.53 -5.74
N SER A 113 -13.01 56.65 -5.81
CA SER A 113 -13.76 57.04 -7.01
C SER A 113 -12.89 57.32 -8.23
N ASN A 114 -11.58 57.52 -8.06
CA ASN A 114 -10.62 57.75 -9.14
C ASN A 114 -9.92 56.46 -9.59
N GLY A 115 -10.17 55.34 -8.91
CA GLY A 115 -9.54 54.05 -9.17
C GLY A 115 -8.22 53.85 -8.43
N ASP A 116 -7.83 54.77 -7.54
CA ASP A 116 -6.60 54.63 -6.75
C ASP A 116 -6.83 53.64 -5.60
N ILE A 117 -5.88 52.72 -5.38
CA ILE A 117 -5.95 51.74 -4.29
C ILE A 117 -5.76 52.47 -2.95
N ILE A 118 -6.79 52.40 -2.11
CA ILE A 118 -6.85 53.01 -0.78
C ILE A 118 -6.76 51.98 0.36
N GLY A 119 -6.76 50.69 0.05
CA GLY A 119 -6.64 49.62 1.03
C GLY A 119 -7.06 48.27 0.48
N ILE A 120 -7.59 47.42 1.35
CA ILE A 120 -8.02 46.06 1.02
C ILE A 120 -9.36 45.73 1.68
N LEU A 121 -10.20 44.99 0.96
CA LEU A 121 -11.41 44.36 1.46
C LEU A 121 -11.17 42.84 1.49
N GLY A 122 -11.32 42.25 2.67
CA GLY A 122 -11.21 40.82 2.87
C GLY A 122 -12.51 40.22 3.38
N ALA A 123 -12.82 39.01 2.93
CA ALA A 123 -13.90 38.21 3.47
C ALA A 123 -13.45 36.76 3.60
N PHE A 124 -13.86 36.09 4.68
CA PHE A 124 -13.62 34.66 4.87
C PHE A 124 -14.79 33.96 5.55
N HIS A 125 -14.90 32.66 5.33
CA HIS A 125 -15.85 31.80 6.05
C HIS A 125 -15.20 30.50 6.50
N ASP A 126 -15.77 29.90 7.53
CA ASP A 126 -15.30 28.65 8.14
C ASP A 126 -15.75 27.45 7.30
N ILE A 127 -14.79 26.77 6.69
CA ILE A 127 -14.98 25.54 5.90
C ILE A 127 -14.57 24.28 6.66
N THR A 128 -14.35 24.35 7.97
CA THR A 128 -13.83 23.22 8.77
C THR A 128 -14.70 21.98 8.65
N GLU A 129 -16.03 22.11 8.75
CA GLU A 129 -16.92 20.95 8.66
C GLU A 129 -16.94 20.36 7.24
N ARG A 130 -16.86 21.22 6.22
CA ARG A 130 -16.73 20.78 4.83
C ARG A 130 -15.42 20.00 4.65
N LYS A 131 -14.30 20.50 5.16
CA LYS A 131 -13.01 19.80 5.12
C LYS A 131 -13.04 18.47 5.85
N ARG A 132 -13.66 18.42 7.04
CA ARG A 132 -13.83 17.18 7.81
C ARG A 132 -14.61 16.13 7.03
N LEU A 133 -15.71 16.53 6.39
CA LEU A 133 -16.53 15.64 5.56
C LEU A 133 -15.81 15.21 4.28
N GLU A 134 -15.04 16.10 3.65
CA GLU A 134 -14.18 15.76 2.51
C GLU A 134 -13.11 14.73 2.92
N ASP A 135 -12.44 14.92 4.06
CA ASP A 135 -11.44 13.99 4.60
C ASP A 135 -12.04 12.63 4.98
N GLU A 136 -13.23 12.62 5.62
CA GLU A 136 -13.99 11.41 5.92
C GLU A 136 -14.38 10.65 4.64
N ASN A 137 -14.81 11.36 3.60
CA ASN A 137 -15.17 10.75 2.33
C ASN A 137 -13.95 10.19 1.58
N VAL A 138 -12.81 10.89 1.59
CA VAL A 138 -11.54 10.38 1.05
C VAL A 138 -11.11 9.11 1.81
N ALA A 139 -11.26 9.10 3.13
CA ALA A 139 -10.97 7.93 3.94
C ALA A 139 -11.91 6.73 3.62
N ASN A 140 -13.20 6.97 3.43
CA ASN A 140 -14.16 5.92 3.06
C ASN A 140 -13.90 5.38 1.65
N GLN A 141 -13.51 6.23 0.69
CA GLN A 141 -13.16 5.78 -0.66
C GLN A 141 -11.86 4.98 -0.73
N LYS A 142 -10.90 5.25 0.16
CA LYS A 142 -9.74 4.37 0.35
C LYS A 142 -10.20 2.99 0.78
N LEU A 143 -11.18 2.88 1.69
CA LEU A 143 -11.75 1.60 2.13
C LEU A 143 -12.51 0.87 1.01
N ASP A 144 -13.27 1.58 0.18
CA ASP A 144 -13.99 0.97 -0.96
C ASP A 144 -13.03 0.49 -2.07
N SER A 145 -11.97 1.25 -2.37
CA SER A 145 -10.90 0.82 -3.27
C SER A 145 -10.11 -0.37 -2.70
N LEU A 146 -9.91 -0.38 -1.36
CA LEU A 146 -9.38 -1.54 -0.65
C LEU A 146 -10.31 -2.76 -0.80
N GLY A 147 -11.62 -2.57 -0.80
CA GLY A 147 -12.63 -3.63 -0.91
C GLY A 147 -12.54 -4.43 -2.21
N THR A 148 -12.47 -3.75 -3.37
CA THR A 148 -12.30 -4.43 -4.67
C THR A 148 -10.93 -5.09 -4.80
N LEU A 149 -9.88 -4.48 -4.26
CA LEU A 149 -8.52 -5.04 -4.25
C LEU A 149 -8.38 -6.21 -3.26
N ALA A 150 -9.14 -6.19 -2.16
CA ALA A 150 -9.08 -7.21 -1.10
C ALA A 150 -9.51 -8.59 -1.60
N ALA A 151 -10.43 -8.68 -2.56
CA ALA A 151 -10.83 -9.95 -3.17
C ALA A 151 -9.66 -10.59 -3.95
N GLY A 152 -8.95 -9.80 -4.76
CA GLY A 152 -7.75 -10.25 -5.49
C GLY A 152 -6.58 -10.58 -4.56
N LEU A 153 -6.37 -9.76 -3.52
CA LEU A 153 -5.34 -10.01 -2.50
C LEU A 153 -5.64 -11.28 -1.69
N ALA A 154 -6.89 -11.50 -1.29
CA ALA A 154 -7.30 -12.70 -0.57
C ALA A 154 -7.10 -13.96 -1.42
N HIS A 155 -7.38 -13.89 -2.71
CA HIS A 155 -7.07 -14.96 -3.66
C HIS A 155 -5.58 -15.29 -3.67
N ASP A 156 -4.72 -14.29 -3.85
CA ASP A 156 -3.27 -14.49 -3.91
C ASP A 156 -2.69 -15.01 -2.58
N PHE A 157 -3.21 -14.52 -1.44
CA PHE A 157 -2.87 -15.05 -0.12
C PHE A 157 -3.25 -16.53 0.01
N ASN A 158 -4.46 -16.91 -0.40
CA ASN A 158 -4.92 -18.30 -0.34
C ASN A 158 -4.06 -19.23 -1.20
N ASN A 159 -3.62 -18.79 -2.38
CA ASN A 159 -2.74 -19.60 -3.24
C ASN A 159 -1.36 -19.81 -2.58
N ILE A 160 -0.81 -18.79 -1.92
CA ILE A 160 0.44 -18.94 -1.17
C ILE A 160 0.28 -19.90 0.01
N LEU A 161 -0.82 -19.78 0.77
CA LEU A 161 -1.12 -20.69 1.87
C LEU A 161 -1.28 -22.14 1.39
N MET A 162 -1.94 -22.36 0.26
CA MET A 162 -2.09 -23.68 -0.37
C MET A 162 -0.73 -24.27 -0.72
N MET A 163 0.17 -23.47 -1.29
CA MET A 163 1.52 -23.93 -1.62
C MET A 163 2.34 -24.32 -0.39
N ILE A 164 2.26 -23.52 0.69
CA ILE A 164 2.95 -23.82 1.95
C ILE A 164 2.39 -25.11 2.56
N LEU A 165 1.07 -25.21 2.68
CA LEU A 165 0.39 -26.35 3.28
C LEU A 165 0.62 -27.63 2.45
N GLY A 166 0.44 -27.54 1.14
CA GLY A 166 0.59 -28.65 0.21
C GLY A 166 2.01 -29.18 0.19
N SER A 167 3.01 -28.31 0.04
CA SER A 167 4.42 -28.72 0.07
C SER A 167 4.82 -29.33 1.42
N SER A 168 4.32 -28.79 2.54
CA SER A 168 4.52 -29.36 3.89
C SER A 168 3.94 -30.77 4.02
N GLN A 169 2.71 -30.99 3.54
CA GLN A 169 2.08 -32.31 3.56
C GLN A 169 2.81 -33.31 2.66
N LEU A 170 3.22 -32.89 1.46
CA LEU A 170 3.98 -33.75 0.53
C LEU A 170 5.35 -34.13 1.09
N ALA A 171 6.06 -33.18 1.72
CA ALA A 171 7.32 -33.47 2.42
C ALA A 171 7.12 -34.55 3.50
N LYS A 172 6.08 -34.42 4.34
CA LYS A 172 5.74 -35.41 5.38
C LYS A 172 5.41 -36.79 4.79
N MET A 173 4.64 -36.84 3.71
CA MET A 173 4.30 -38.10 3.03
C MET A 173 5.52 -38.77 2.41
N LYS A 174 6.44 -37.98 1.83
CA LYS A 174 7.70 -38.47 1.26
C LYS A 174 8.64 -39.01 2.33
N ILE A 175 8.76 -38.33 3.46
CA ILE A 175 9.47 -38.83 4.65
C ILE A 175 8.89 -40.17 5.11
N ALA A 176 7.56 -40.27 5.24
CA ALA A 176 6.90 -41.50 5.67
C ALA A 176 7.12 -42.69 4.70
N LYS A 177 7.32 -42.40 3.41
CA LYS A 177 7.65 -43.39 2.37
C LYS A 177 9.15 -43.69 2.25
N GLY A 178 10.00 -43.05 3.05
CA GLY A 178 11.45 -43.25 3.01
C GLY A 178 12.10 -42.69 1.73
N ALA A 179 11.57 -41.60 1.18
CA ALA A 179 12.15 -40.92 0.02
C ALA A 179 13.53 -40.32 0.35
N GLU A 180 14.36 -40.12 -0.67
CA GLU A 180 15.66 -39.47 -0.52
C GLU A 180 15.52 -38.00 -0.10
N ASP A 181 16.51 -37.49 0.64
CA ASP A 181 16.55 -36.10 1.10
C ASP A 181 16.37 -35.10 -0.04
N THR A 182 16.93 -35.38 -1.23
CA THR A 182 16.80 -34.51 -2.41
C THR A 182 15.37 -34.37 -2.92
N GLU A 183 14.49 -35.35 -2.68
CA GLU A 183 13.07 -35.22 -3.01
C GLU A 183 12.32 -34.37 -1.98
N ILE A 184 12.72 -34.47 -0.70
CA ILE A 184 12.09 -33.73 0.41
C ILE A 184 12.47 -32.25 0.33
N VAL A 185 13.75 -31.95 0.08
CA VAL A 185 14.29 -30.59 -0.02
C VAL A 185 13.54 -29.75 -1.06
N LYS A 186 13.15 -30.34 -2.22
CA LYS A 186 12.36 -29.63 -3.24
C LYS A 186 11.04 -29.05 -2.71
N TYR A 187 10.41 -29.72 -1.76
CA TYR A 187 9.19 -29.23 -1.14
C TYR A 187 9.47 -28.17 -0.08
N LEU A 188 10.58 -28.29 0.66
CA LEU A 188 11.04 -27.25 1.59
C LEU A 188 11.39 -25.96 0.83
N ASP A 189 12.14 -26.05 -0.27
CA ASP A 189 12.45 -24.91 -1.16
C ASP A 189 11.17 -24.23 -1.69
N SER A 190 10.13 -25.04 -1.99
CA SER A 190 8.83 -24.51 -2.41
C SER A 190 8.11 -23.74 -1.30
N ILE A 191 8.26 -24.15 -0.03
CA ILE A 191 7.70 -23.43 1.12
C ILE A 191 8.44 -22.11 1.32
N GLU A 192 9.76 -22.11 1.21
CA GLU A 192 10.57 -20.90 1.30
C GLU A 192 10.23 -19.89 0.20
N GLY A 193 10.13 -20.37 -1.05
CA GLY A 193 9.70 -19.54 -2.18
C GLY A 193 8.28 -18.98 -2.03
N ALA A 194 7.35 -19.77 -1.48
CA ALA A 194 6.00 -19.31 -1.18
C ALA A 194 6.00 -18.22 -0.08
N THR A 195 6.79 -18.41 0.98
CA THR A 195 6.94 -17.45 2.09
C THR A 195 7.54 -16.12 1.62
N SER A 196 8.55 -16.18 0.73
CA SER A 196 9.12 -14.98 0.10
C SER A 196 8.08 -14.18 -0.68
N ARG A 197 7.21 -14.86 -1.45
CA ARG A 197 6.12 -14.18 -2.18
C ARG A 197 5.06 -13.59 -1.24
N ALA A 198 4.72 -14.26 -0.14
CA ALA A 198 3.83 -13.69 0.88
C ALA A 198 4.41 -12.42 1.49
N SER A 199 5.72 -12.39 1.75
CA SER A 199 6.39 -11.18 2.25
C SER A 199 6.24 -10.00 1.30
N VAL A 200 6.54 -10.20 0.00
CA VAL A 200 6.42 -9.16 -1.03
C VAL A 200 4.96 -8.69 -1.17
N LEU A 201 4.00 -9.61 -1.11
CA LEU A 201 2.57 -9.27 -1.17
C LEU A 201 2.12 -8.45 0.05
N THR A 202 2.58 -8.82 1.24
CA THR A 202 2.28 -8.13 2.50
C THR A 202 2.87 -6.73 2.50
N GLU A 203 4.11 -6.56 2.04
CA GLU A 203 4.77 -5.26 1.88
C GLU A 203 3.95 -4.34 0.96
N LYS A 204 3.59 -4.84 -0.24
CA LYS A 204 2.74 -4.09 -1.18
C LYS A 204 1.39 -3.70 -0.58
N PHE A 205 0.78 -4.59 0.20
CA PHE A 205 -0.50 -4.30 0.87
C PHE A 205 -0.35 -3.26 1.99
N MET A 206 0.69 -3.37 2.81
CA MET A 206 0.95 -2.44 3.91
C MET A 206 1.25 -1.03 3.40
N ASN A 207 2.02 -0.90 2.32
CA ASN A 207 2.30 0.39 1.67
C ASN A 207 1.02 1.05 1.13
N TYR A 208 0.02 0.26 0.72
CA TYR A 208 -1.28 0.75 0.26
C TYR A 208 -2.24 1.15 1.41
N SER A 209 -2.15 0.48 2.56
CA SER A 209 -3.07 0.62 3.70
C SER A 209 -2.75 1.79 4.64
N GLN A 210 -1.53 2.33 4.60
CA GLN A 210 -1.09 3.33 5.57
C GLN A 210 -1.79 4.70 5.41
N ARG A 211 -2.25 5.24 6.55
CA ARG A 211 -2.54 6.67 6.75
C ARG A 211 -1.26 7.35 7.23
N GLY A 212 -0.66 8.25 6.45
CA GLY A 212 0.55 8.96 6.87
C GLY A 212 0.98 10.06 5.91
N GLU A 213 1.75 11.03 6.41
CA GLU A 213 2.29 12.20 5.71
C GLU A 213 3.15 11.83 4.48
N VAL A 214 3.24 12.77 3.54
CA VAL A 214 3.93 12.60 2.25
C VAL A 214 5.43 12.38 2.46
N THR A 215 5.93 11.15 2.32
CA THR A 215 7.37 10.84 2.39
C THR A 215 7.93 10.61 1.00
N LYS A 216 8.80 11.53 0.53
CA LYS A 216 9.44 11.45 -0.79
C LYS A 216 10.76 10.71 -0.70
N SER A 217 11.02 9.80 -1.63
CA SER A 217 12.28 9.08 -1.78
C SER A 217 12.73 9.04 -3.24
N VAL A 218 14.00 8.69 -3.48
CA VAL A 218 14.56 8.59 -4.84
C VAL A 218 14.29 7.19 -5.38
N CYS A 219 13.60 7.07 -6.51
CA CYS A 219 13.22 5.79 -7.11
C CYS A 219 13.45 5.72 -8.62
N ASN A 220 13.56 4.50 -9.16
CA ASN A 220 13.56 4.26 -10.59
C ASN A 220 12.13 4.27 -11.13
N LEU A 221 11.77 5.27 -11.94
CA LEU A 221 10.42 5.46 -12.44
C LEU A 221 9.92 4.25 -13.28
N ALA A 222 10.78 3.68 -14.12
CA ALA A 222 10.40 2.57 -14.98
C ALA A 222 10.13 1.28 -14.19
N GLU A 223 10.89 1.03 -13.12
CA GLU A 223 10.62 -0.09 -12.21
C GLU A 223 9.33 0.12 -11.43
N MET A 224 9.13 1.31 -10.88
CA MET A 224 7.92 1.68 -10.15
C MET A 224 6.64 1.55 -11.00
N ILE A 225 6.68 1.96 -12.28
CA ILE A 225 5.54 1.81 -13.20
C ILE A 225 5.29 0.33 -13.51
N LYS A 226 6.33 -0.49 -13.69
CA LYS A 226 6.16 -1.95 -13.86
C LYS A 226 5.49 -2.58 -12.66
N GLU A 227 5.84 -2.15 -11.45
CA GLU A 227 5.18 -2.61 -10.22
C GLU A 227 3.71 -2.24 -10.19
N SER A 228 3.36 -0.99 -10.50
CA SER A 228 1.96 -0.54 -10.61
C SER A 228 1.17 -1.37 -11.63
N MET A 229 1.76 -1.61 -12.80
CA MET A 229 1.18 -2.48 -13.83
C MET A 229 0.99 -3.92 -13.35
N SER A 230 1.95 -4.46 -12.60
CA SER A 230 1.84 -5.82 -12.04
C SER A 230 0.70 -5.94 -11.04
N PHE A 231 0.45 -4.89 -10.27
CA PHE A 231 -0.56 -4.84 -9.21
C PHE A 231 -1.98 -4.83 -9.80
N VAL A 232 -2.24 -4.04 -10.84
CA VAL A 232 -3.57 -3.96 -11.45
C VAL A 232 -3.86 -5.09 -12.45
N ARG A 233 -2.86 -5.92 -12.77
CA ARG A 233 -2.97 -6.99 -13.79
C ARG A 233 -3.99 -8.08 -13.42
N SER A 234 -4.22 -8.32 -12.13
CA SER A 234 -5.25 -9.28 -11.66
C SER A 234 -6.66 -8.70 -11.78
N THR A 235 -6.81 -7.37 -11.83
CA THR A 235 -8.09 -6.67 -11.90
C THR A 235 -8.46 -6.26 -13.33
N ILE A 236 -7.47 -5.94 -14.16
CA ILE A 236 -7.66 -5.44 -15.53
C ILE A 236 -7.53 -6.57 -16.54
N LYS A 237 -8.58 -6.81 -17.34
CA LYS A 237 -8.60 -7.81 -18.42
C LYS A 237 -7.91 -7.34 -19.71
N SER A 238 -7.79 -6.02 -19.92
CA SER A 238 -7.05 -5.44 -21.04
C SER A 238 -5.54 -5.73 -20.93
N PRO A 239 -4.85 -6.13 -22.02
CA PRO A 239 -3.40 -6.22 -22.00
C PRO A 239 -2.78 -4.82 -21.86
N ILE A 240 -1.71 -4.72 -21.05
CA ILE A 240 -1.00 -3.45 -20.83
C ILE A 240 0.42 -3.58 -21.40
N LYS A 241 0.78 -2.67 -22.30
CA LYS A 241 2.09 -2.61 -22.95
C LYS A 241 2.90 -1.44 -22.40
N LEU A 242 4.16 -1.68 -22.03
CA LEU A 242 5.07 -0.64 -21.55
C LEU A 242 6.12 -0.31 -22.62
N GLU A 243 6.24 0.98 -22.96
CA GLU A 243 7.24 1.54 -23.87
C GLU A 243 8.11 2.53 -23.09
N VAL A 244 9.43 2.35 -23.10
CA VAL A 244 10.37 3.17 -22.32
C VAL A 244 11.49 3.65 -23.21
N ASP A 245 11.61 4.97 -23.39
CA ASP A 245 12.64 5.58 -24.24
C ASP A 245 13.99 5.79 -23.51
N ASP A 246 13.99 5.98 -22.19
CA ASP A 246 15.21 6.20 -21.40
C ASP A 246 15.23 5.41 -20.08
N LYS A 247 16.37 4.81 -19.74
CA LYS A 247 16.51 3.75 -18.71
C LYS A 247 17.09 4.22 -17.38
N SER A 248 17.49 5.48 -17.22
CA SER A 248 18.46 5.84 -16.17
C SER A 248 18.14 7.05 -15.29
N ALA A 249 16.99 7.70 -15.47
CA ALA A 249 16.66 8.85 -14.65
C ALA A 249 15.89 8.43 -13.38
N GLU A 250 16.29 9.01 -12.25
CA GLU A 250 15.67 8.81 -10.95
C GLU A 250 14.58 9.86 -10.73
N LEU A 251 13.53 9.51 -10.01
CA LEU A 251 12.45 10.40 -9.59
C LEU A 251 12.53 10.59 -8.08
N TYR A 252 12.41 11.83 -7.59
CA TYR A 252 12.24 12.11 -6.17
C TYR A 252 10.76 12.36 -5.87
N ALA A 253 10.06 11.34 -5.38
CA ALA A 253 8.63 11.38 -5.17
C ALA A 253 8.17 10.48 -4.03
N ASP A 254 6.95 10.72 -3.55
CA ASP A 254 6.24 9.77 -2.70
C ASP A 254 5.74 8.63 -3.57
N ILE A 255 6.40 7.48 -3.46
CA ILE A 255 6.14 6.29 -4.28
C ILE A 255 4.68 5.85 -4.16
N ASN A 256 4.11 5.90 -2.96
CA ASN A 256 2.74 5.47 -2.69
C ASN A 256 1.72 6.37 -3.41
N GLN A 257 1.96 7.68 -3.41
CA GLN A 257 1.12 8.63 -4.13
C GLN A 257 1.25 8.49 -5.64
N ILE A 258 2.45 8.24 -6.18
CA ILE A 258 2.59 8.03 -7.62
C ILE A 258 1.96 6.68 -8.04
N HIS A 259 2.09 5.61 -7.25
CA HIS A 259 1.34 4.37 -7.46
C HIS A 259 -0.17 4.62 -7.48
N GLN A 260 -0.70 5.46 -6.58
CA GLN A 260 -2.11 5.84 -6.57
C GLN A 260 -2.55 6.54 -7.87
N VAL A 261 -1.72 7.47 -8.38
CA VAL A 261 -1.97 8.14 -9.67
C VAL A 261 -2.01 7.12 -10.80
N MET A 262 -0.99 6.26 -10.89
CA MET A 262 -0.87 5.26 -11.95
C MET A 262 -2.04 4.27 -11.93
N ASN A 263 -2.40 3.75 -10.77
CA ASN A 263 -3.49 2.79 -10.63
C ASN A 263 -4.84 3.40 -11.02
N ASN A 264 -5.12 4.63 -10.60
CA ASN A 264 -6.35 5.34 -10.99
C ASN A 264 -6.45 5.54 -12.50
N LEU A 265 -5.36 5.92 -13.16
CA LEU A 265 -5.34 6.13 -14.61
C LEU A 265 -5.47 4.80 -15.38
N LEU A 266 -4.76 3.75 -14.94
CA LEU A 266 -4.84 2.41 -15.56
C LEU A 266 -6.24 1.79 -15.42
N LEU A 267 -6.86 1.90 -14.24
CA LEU A 267 -8.23 1.42 -14.03
C LEU A 267 -9.24 2.22 -14.87
N ASN A 268 -9.08 3.54 -14.97
CA ASN A 268 -9.94 4.36 -15.82
C ASN A 268 -9.80 4.00 -17.31
N ALA A 269 -8.58 3.79 -17.78
CA ALA A 269 -8.29 3.33 -19.15
C ALA A 269 -8.97 1.97 -19.43
N ALA A 270 -8.84 1.02 -18.52
CA ALA A 270 -9.47 -0.29 -18.62
C ALA A 270 -11.00 -0.23 -18.64
N GLN A 271 -11.59 0.60 -17.78
CA GLN A 271 -13.04 0.78 -17.70
C GLN A 271 -13.62 1.53 -18.91
N ALA A 272 -12.81 2.37 -19.57
CA ALA A 272 -13.22 3.08 -20.79
C ALA A 272 -13.11 2.22 -22.05
N SER A 273 -12.28 1.17 -22.02
CA SER A 273 -12.04 0.28 -23.15
C SER A 273 -13.24 -0.63 -23.42
N HIS A 274 -13.62 -0.75 -24.70
CA HIS A 274 -14.55 -1.80 -25.14
C HIS A 274 -13.74 -3.02 -25.59
N ASN A 275 -14.20 -4.24 -25.27
CA ASN A 275 -13.58 -5.50 -25.71
C ASN A 275 -12.13 -5.76 -25.25
N TYR A 276 -11.70 -5.14 -24.14
CA TYR A 276 -10.38 -5.38 -23.55
C TYR A 276 -9.21 -5.03 -24.49
N GLU A 277 -9.31 -3.90 -25.19
CA GLU A 277 -8.24 -3.41 -26.07
C GLU A 277 -6.97 -3.06 -25.29
N GLU A 278 -5.83 -3.08 -25.98
CA GLU A 278 -4.51 -2.82 -25.38
C GLU A 278 -4.40 -1.39 -24.86
N ILE A 279 -3.91 -1.28 -23.61
CA ILE A 279 -3.55 -0.01 -22.96
C ILE A 279 -2.04 0.18 -23.12
N ILE A 280 -1.63 1.35 -23.61
CA ILE A 280 -0.22 1.66 -23.85
C ILE A 280 0.26 2.63 -22.79
N VAL A 281 1.32 2.27 -22.06
CA VAL A 281 2.02 3.13 -21.11
C VAL A 281 3.37 3.50 -21.71
N SER A 282 3.60 4.78 -21.97
CA SER A 282 4.85 5.28 -22.54
C SER A 282 5.56 6.19 -21.54
N ILE A 283 6.87 6.00 -21.38
CA ILE A 283 7.73 6.85 -20.56
C ILE A 283 8.78 7.51 -21.47
N SER A 284 8.78 8.84 -21.52
CA SER A 284 9.77 9.62 -22.25
C SER A 284 10.28 10.80 -21.42
N ASN A 285 11.44 11.33 -21.79
CA ASN A 285 12.00 12.55 -21.20
C ASN A 285 11.64 13.73 -22.11
N CYS A 286 11.16 14.82 -21.52
CA CYS A 286 10.92 16.08 -22.23
C CYS A 286 11.57 17.26 -21.50
N GLU A 287 11.84 18.32 -22.25
CA GLU A 287 12.35 19.58 -21.72
C GLU A 287 11.26 20.63 -21.86
N ILE A 288 10.75 21.13 -20.73
CA ILE A 288 9.67 22.11 -20.69
C ILE A 288 10.29 23.51 -20.74
N GLN A 289 9.87 24.33 -21.70
CA GLN A 289 10.27 25.74 -21.80
C GLN A 289 9.19 26.66 -21.22
N HIS A 290 9.53 27.93 -20.95
CA HIS A 290 8.61 28.91 -20.33
C HIS A 290 7.30 29.16 -21.11
N SER A 291 7.20 28.76 -22.38
CA SER A 291 6.04 28.97 -23.25
C SER A 291 5.06 27.80 -23.32
N ASP A 292 5.45 26.62 -22.82
CA ASP A 292 4.80 25.37 -23.24
C ASP A 292 3.65 24.98 -22.30
N HIS A 293 3.79 25.25 -20.99
CA HIS A 293 2.74 25.04 -20.00
C HIS A 293 2.73 26.18 -18.98
N ALA A 294 1.56 26.75 -18.70
CA ALA A 294 1.41 27.85 -17.74
C ALA A 294 1.69 27.44 -16.28
N GLU A 295 1.57 26.15 -15.96
CA GLU A 295 1.66 25.61 -14.59
C GLU A 295 3.02 24.96 -14.26
N LEU A 296 3.84 24.59 -15.26
CA LEU A 296 5.12 23.90 -15.05
C LEU A 296 6.30 24.87 -15.08
N ARG A 297 7.30 24.63 -14.23
CA ARG A 297 8.57 25.38 -14.26
C ARG A 297 9.46 24.86 -15.39
N PRO A 298 10.28 25.70 -16.06
CA PRO A 298 11.22 25.20 -17.05
C PRO A 298 12.20 24.18 -16.44
N GLY A 299 12.49 23.11 -17.19
CA GLY A 299 13.38 22.06 -16.73
C GLY A 299 13.14 20.72 -17.44
N SER A 300 13.87 19.68 -17.00
CA SER A 300 13.72 18.32 -17.52
C SER A 300 12.65 17.56 -16.74
N TYR A 301 11.71 16.96 -17.46
CA TYR A 301 10.59 16.20 -16.90
C TYR A 301 10.52 14.81 -17.54
N PHE A 302 9.97 13.87 -16.78
CA PHE A 302 9.36 12.67 -17.33
C PHE A 302 7.97 13.01 -17.84
N ALA A 303 7.62 12.50 -19.01
CA ALA A 303 6.26 12.42 -19.52
C ALA A 303 5.82 10.96 -19.50
N ILE A 304 4.82 10.66 -18.67
CA ILE A 304 4.22 9.33 -18.53
C ILE A 304 2.85 9.37 -19.20
N ALA A 305 2.75 8.82 -20.41
CA ALA A 305 1.51 8.79 -21.18
C ALA A 305 0.80 7.44 -21.03
N ILE A 306 -0.46 7.45 -20.63
CA ILE A 306 -1.33 6.28 -20.57
C ILE A 306 -2.42 6.47 -21.61
N LYS A 307 -2.36 5.65 -22.66
CA LYS A 307 -3.27 5.70 -23.79
C LYS A 307 -4.21 4.51 -23.80
N ASP A 308 -5.50 4.82 -23.90
CA ASP A 308 -6.58 3.87 -24.16
C ASP A 308 -7.21 4.08 -25.54
N HIS A 309 -7.95 3.07 -26.00
CA HIS A 309 -8.73 3.08 -27.24
C HIS A 309 -10.25 3.12 -26.95
N GLY A 310 -10.61 3.60 -25.77
CA GLY A 310 -11.96 3.54 -25.23
C GLY A 310 -12.94 4.57 -25.79
N ILE A 311 -14.01 4.82 -25.02
CA ILE A 311 -15.13 5.70 -25.40
C ILE A 311 -14.71 7.16 -25.67
N GLY A 312 -13.56 7.59 -25.15
CA GLY A 312 -13.08 8.97 -25.21
C GLY A 312 -13.97 9.98 -24.45
N LEU A 313 -13.60 11.26 -24.53
CA LEU A 313 -14.26 12.38 -23.87
C LEU A 313 -14.65 13.47 -24.87
N SER A 314 -15.74 14.18 -24.59
CA SER A 314 -16.12 15.41 -25.31
C SER A 314 -15.36 16.64 -24.80
N GLU A 315 -15.34 17.72 -25.59
CA GLU A 315 -14.69 19.00 -25.21
C GLU A 315 -15.23 19.56 -23.88
N GLN A 316 -16.54 19.45 -23.65
CA GLN A 316 -17.15 19.90 -22.40
C GLN A 316 -16.67 19.07 -21.22
N GLN A 317 -16.57 17.74 -21.39
CA GLN A 317 -16.11 16.85 -20.32
C GLN A 317 -14.64 17.09 -19.99
N LYS A 318 -13.76 17.33 -20.98
CA LYS A 318 -12.33 17.59 -20.74
C LYS A 318 -12.07 18.75 -19.78
N GLY A 319 -12.90 19.80 -19.81
CA GLY A 319 -12.80 20.93 -18.88
C GLY A 319 -13.30 20.64 -17.46
N ASP A 320 -14.06 19.56 -17.27
CA ASP A 320 -14.72 19.23 -16.00
C ASP A 320 -14.16 17.95 -15.34
N ILE A 321 -13.41 17.09 -16.06
CA ILE A 321 -12.98 15.78 -15.57
C ILE A 321 -12.09 15.80 -14.31
N PHE A 322 -11.38 16.91 -14.08
CA PHE A 322 -10.54 17.09 -12.91
C PHE A 322 -11.27 17.77 -11.74
N LYS A 323 -12.52 18.22 -11.95
CA LYS A 323 -13.34 18.78 -10.87
C LYS A 323 -13.74 17.67 -9.90
N PRO A 324 -13.66 17.93 -8.58
CA PRO A 324 -14.14 16.98 -7.58
C PRO A 324 -15.61 16.58 -7.84
N TYR A 325 -15.90 15.28 -7.68
CA TYR A 325 -17.22 14.65 -7.85
C TYR A 325 -17.74 14.57 -9.28
N PHE A 326 -16.95 14.97 -10.28
CA PHE A 326 -17.32 14.80 -11.68
C PHE A 326 -17.19 13.34 -12.09
N THR A 327 -18.30 12.72 -12.51
CA THR A 327 -18.34 11.35 -13.00
C THR A 327 -19.31 11.21 -14.15
N THR A 328 -18.97 10.35 -15.11
CA THR A 328 -19.88 9.89 -16.18
C THR A 328 -20.41 8.48 -15.93
N LYS A 329 -20.01 7.86 -14.81
CA LYS A 329 -20.34 6.48 -14.44
C LYS A 329 -21.45 6.47 -13.40
N GLU A 330 -22.42 5.56 -13.58
CA GLU A 330 -23.62 5.43 -12.72
C GLU A 330 -23.28 5.14 -11.24
N TYR A 331 -22.15 4.47 -10.98
CA TYR A 331 -21.63 4.16 -9.64
C TYR A 331 -20.22 4.73 -9.37
N GLY A 332 -19.77 5.72 -10.16
CA GLY A 332 -18.44 6.32 -9.98
C GLY A 332 -18.49 7.56 -9.10
N HIS A 333 -17.60 7.67 -8.10
CA HIS A 333 -17.60 8.80 -7.17
C HIS A 333 -17.00 10.11 -7.72
N GLY A 334 -16.30 10.06 -8.86
CA GLY A 334 -15.77 11.25 -9.52
C GLY A 334 -14.61 11.96 -8.81
N LEU A 335 -13.96 11.32 -7.83
CA LEU A 335 -12.83 11.91 -7.09
C LEU A 335 -11.45 11.42 -7.56
N GLY A 336 -11.38 10.31 -8.31
CA GLY A 336 -10.11 9.70 -8.73
C GLY A 336 -9.19 10.65 -9.49
N LEU A 337 -9.69 11.33 -10.54
CA LEU A 337 -8.87 12.25 -11.35
C LEU A 337 -8.51 13.54 -10.60
N SER A 338 -9.41 14.08 -9.76
CA SER A 338 -9.11 15.25 -8.92
C SER A 338 -8.02 14.96 -7.88
N SER A 339 -7.99 13.73 -7.34
CA SER A 339 -6.90 13.27 -6.46
C SER A 339 -5.60 13.11 -7.25
N CYS A 340 -5.65 12.58 -8.47
CA CYS A 340 -4.46 12.47 -9.31
C CYS A 340 -3.85 13.85 -9.59
N GLU A 341 -4.67 14.84 -9.95
CA GLU A 341 -4.21 16.21 -10.19
C GLU A 341 -3.54 16.81 -8.95
N THR A 342 -4.16 16.66 -7.77
CA THR A 342 -3.62 17.18 -6.51
C THR A 342 -2.28 16.52 -6.16
N ILE A 343 -2.20 15.20 -6.28
CA ILE A 343 -0.96 14.44 -6.03
C ILE A 343 0.15 14.91 -6.95
N VAL A 344 -0.12 14.99 -8.26
CA VAL A 344 0.87 15.39 -9.25
C VAL A 344 1.33 16.84 -9.01
N LYS A 345 0.42 17.76 -8.66
CA LYS A 345 0.75 19.14 -8.27
C LYS A 345 1.64 19.20 -7.01
N ASN A 346 1.36 18.38 -5.99
CA ASN A 346 2.22 18.25 -4.79
C ASN A 346 3.63 17.71 -5.11
N HIS A 347 3.81 17.11 -6.28
CA HIS A 347 5.09 16.66 -6.82
C HIS A 347 5.71 17.64 -7.83
N ASN A 348 5.22 18.89 -7.89
CA ASN A 348 5.64 19.92 -8.84
C ASN A 348 5.47 19.48 -10.32
N GLY A 349 4.49 18.63 -10.57
CA GLY A 349 4.13 18.13 -11.89
C GLY A 349 2.82 18.72 -12.41
N ALA A 350 2.41 18.26 -13.59
CA ALA A 350 1.09 18.53 -14.17
C ALA A 350 0.51 17.27 -14.82
N ILE A 351 -0.82 17.21 -14.97
CA ILE A 351 -1.51 16.16 -15.70
C ILE A 351 -2.31 16.76 -16.84
N GLU A 352 -2.21 16.15 -18.02
CA GLU A 352 -2.90 16.58 -19.22
C GLU A 352 -3.74 15.45 -19.80
N VAL A 353 -4.76 15.84 -20.57
CA VAL A 353 -5.65 14.91 -21.25
C VAL A 353 -5.82 15.30 -22.70
N GLU A 354 -5.50 14.36 -23.58
CA GLU A 354 -5.88 14.41 -24.99
C GLU A 354 -6.94 13.34 -25.22
N SER A 355 -8.12 13.72 -25.70
CA SER A 355 -9.19 12.74 -25.90
C SER A 355 -10.13 13.16 -27.00
N LYS A 356 -10.65 12.16 -27.71
CA LYS A 356 -11.67 12.31 -28.75
C LYS A 356 -12.72 11.22 -28.60
N LEU A 357 -13.98 11.65 -28.56
CA LEU A 357 -15.14 10.76 -28.44
C LEU A 357 -15.12 9.66 -29.51
N GLY A 358 -15.23 8.41 -29.06
CA GLY A 358 -15.22 7.19 -29.87
C GLY A 358 -13.85 6.75 -30.41
N VAL A 359 -12.76 7.40 -30.00
CA VAL A 359 -11.39 7.05 -30.43
C VAL A 359 -10.51 6.61 -29.26
N GLY A 360 -10.70 7.22 -28.07
CA GLY A 360 -9.93 6.91 -26.87
C GLY A 360 -9.38 8.18 -26.21
N SER A 361 -8.62 7.98 -25.14
CA SER A 361 -7.98 9.05 -24.39
C SER A 361 -6.51 8.75 -24.13
N THR A 362 -5.72 9.81 -24.00
CA THR A 362 -4.33 9.78 -23.52
C THR A 362 -4.24 10.72 -22.34
N PHE A 363 -3.88 10.19 -21.18
CA PHE A 363 -3.52 10.98 -20.00
C PHE A 363 -1.99 11.06 -19.90
N THR A 364 -1.45 12.26 -19.84
CA THR A 364 0.00 12.49 -19.74
C THR A 364 0.32 13.12 -18.39
N VAL A 365 1.13 12.46 -17.58
CA VAL A 365 1.62 12.95 -16.29
C VAL A 365 3.05 13.44 -16.45
N TYR A 366 3.31 14.69 -16.08
CA TYR A 366 4.63 15.30 -16.09
C TYR A 366 5.20 15.34 -14.68
N LEU A 367 6.40 14.80 -14.46
CA LEU A 367 7.11 14.83 -13.17
C LEU A 367 8.56 15.28 -13.36
N PRO A 368 9.10 16.16 -12.50
CA PRO A 368 10.46 16.66 -12.66
C PRO A 368 11.50 15.55 -12.46
N ILE A 369 12.52 15.51 -13.32
CA ILE A 369 13.62 14.55 -13.20
C ILE A 369 14.52 14.95 -12.02
N PHE A 370 14.88 13.99 -11.17
CA PHE A 370 15.83 14.21 -10.10
C PHE A 370 17.26 14.20 -10.65
N GLN A 371 17.98 15.32 -10.50
CA GLN A 371 19.41 15.41 -10.79
C GLN A 371 20.19 15.40 -9.47
N GLN A 372 20.84 14.29 -9.16
CA GLN A 372 21.67 14.15 -7.97
C GLN A 372 22.95 15.02 -8.11
N ASN A 373 23.26 15.84 -7.10
CA ASN A 373 24.63 16.36 -6.95
C ASN A 373 25.54 15.17 -6.59
N GLN A 374 26.61 14.96 -7.35
CA GLN A 374 27.41 13.73 -7.44
C GLN A 374 28.21 13.29 -6.19
N ASP A 375 27.88 13.74 -4.99
CA ASP A 375 28.63 13.34 -3.80
C ASP A 375 27.72 12.64 -2.77
N ILE A 376 28.11 11.39 -2.46
CA ILE A 376 27.64 10.47 -1.41
C ILE A 376 26.69 9.35 -1.90
N LYS A 377 27.27 8.19 -2.20
CA LYS A 377 26.66 6.88 -1.96
C LYS A 377 27.51 6.15 -0.90
N PRO A 378 26.97 5.70 0.24
CA PRO A 378 27.62 4.66 1.02
C PRO A 378 27.42 3.33 0.28
N GLU A 379 28.53 2.72 -0.13
CA GLU A 379 28.57 1.38 -0.70
C GLU A 379 28.25 0.35 0.41
N TYR A 380 26.96 0.04 0.64
CA TYR A 380 26.60 -1.13 1.43
C TYR A 380 26.70 -2.36 0.52
N LEU A 381 27.71 -3.20 0.77
CA LEU A 381 27.83 -4.50 0.10
C LEU A 381 26.57 -5.33 0.35
N PRO A 382 25.89 -5.80 -0.71
CA PRO A 382 24.70 -6.65 -0.57
C PRO A 382 25.05 -7.94 0.17
N PHE A 383 24.12 -8.43 0.99
CA PHE A 383 24.27 -9.72 1.65
C PHE A 383 24.23 -10.86 0.62
N SER A 384 25.10 -11.85 0.77
CA SER A 384 25.04 -13.08 -0.03
C SER A 384 24.04 -14.08 0.57
N ASN A 385 23.72 -15.13 -0.20
CA ASN A 385 22.94 -16.26 0.28
C ASN A 385 23.78 -17.31 1.02
N ASP A 386 25.07 -17.06 1.23
CA ASP A 386 25.94 -17.98 1.95
C ASP A 386 25.61 -17.94 3.44
N ILE A 387 25.57 -19.12 4.07
CA ILE A 387 25.40 -19.24 5.51
C ILE A 387 26.78 -19.14 6.17
N ILE A 388 26.93 -18.16 7.06
CA ILE A 388 28.18 -17.97 7.82
C ILE A 388 28.00 -18.48 9.23
N GLN A 389 28.82 -19.47 9.60
CA GLN A 389 28.93 -19.92 10.99
C GLN A 389 29.65 -18.87 11.83
N GLY A 390 29.14 -18.62 13.03
CA GLY A 390 29.64 -17.60 13.93
C GLY A 390 29.84 -18.11 15.34
N SER A 391 30.32 -17.21 16.20
CA SER A 391 30.42 -17.42 17.63
C SER A 391 30.24 -16.07 18.31
N GLY A 392 29.57 -16.07 19.46
CA GLY A 392 29.25 -14.84 20.19
C GLY A 392 27.96 -15.00 20.96
N ARG A 393 27.59 -13.98 21.70
CA ARG A 393 26.42 -13.96 22.57
C ARG A 393 25.39 -12.98 22.03
N ILE A 394 24.17 -13.45 21.83
CA ILE A 394 23.06 -12.67 21.30
C ILE A 394 22.03 -12.51 22.39
N LEU A 395 21.65 -11.27 22.68
CA LEU A 395 20.43 -10.98 23.42
C LEU A 395 19.30 -10.80 22.41
N TYR A 396 18.32 -11.70 22.41
CA TYR A 396 17.21 -11.67 21.46
C TYR A 396 15.88 -11.36 22.16
N ILE A 397 15.13 -10.38 21.66
CA ILE A 397 13.87 -9.94 22.24
C ILE A 397 12.76 -10.02 21.20
N GLU A 398 11.74 -10.83 21.49
CA GLU A 398 10.59 -11.12 20.61
C GLU A 398 9.41 -11.58 21.48
N ASP A 399 8.23 -10.96 21.34
CA ASP A 399 7.05 -11.29 22.13
C ASP A 399 6.28 -12.49 21.58
N ASP A 400 6.29 -12.71 20.26
CA ASP A 400 5.71 -13.93 19.68
C ASP A 400 6.59 -15.16 19.97
N LEU A 401 6.11 -16.03 20.86
CA LEU A 401 6.85 -17.20 21.33
C LEU A 401 7.21 -18.18 20.21
N ASN A 402 6.41 -18.27 19.13
CA ASN A 402 6.71 -19.16 18.01
C ASN A 402 7.87 -18.62 17.17
N THR A 403 7.84 -17.33 16.84
CA THR A 403 8.92 -16.60 16.16
C THR A 403 10.19 -16.61 17.01
N GLN A 404 10.04 -16.45 18.33
CA GLN A 404 11.15 -16.47 19.25
C GLN A 404 11.85 -17.84 19.25
N ALA A 405 11.08 -18.93 19.35
CA ALA A 405 11.60 -20.29 19.35
C ALA A 405 12.29 -20.66 18.03
N ALA A 406 11.67 -20.33 16.89
CA ALA A 406 12.25 -20.58 15.57
C ALA A 406 13.58 -19.83 15.38
N THR A 407 13.62 -18.54 15.76
CA THR A 407 14.84 -17.72 15.61
C THR A 407 15.93 -18.13 16.59
N LEU A 408 15.57 -18.54 17.80
CA LEU A 408 16.50 -19.12 18.76
C LEU A 408 17.21 -20.35 18.18
N GLU A 409 16.45 -21.28 17.61
CA GLU A 409 16.98 -22.49 16.97
C GLU A 409 17.92 -22.14 15.81
N MET A 410 17.50 -21.23 14.92
CA MET A 410 18.34 -20.74 13.82
C MET A 410 19.67 -20.16 14.30
N LEU A 411 19.66 -19.31 15.32
CA LEU A 411 20.88 -18.67 15.84
C LEU A 411 21.80 -19.66 16.57
N GLN A 412 21.25 -20.66 17.25
CA GLN A 412 22.02 -21.73 17.89
C GLN A 412 22.69 -22.65 16.87
N GLU A 413 22.00 -23.00 15.78
CA GLU A 413 22.55 -23.76 14.65
C GLU A 413 23.67 -23.00 13.90
N LEU A 414 23.70 -21.67 14.01
CA LEU A 414 24.79 -20.82 13.52
C LEU A 414 25.97 -20.71 14.50
N GLY A 415 25.91 -21.37 15.66
CA GLY A 415 26.99 -21.41 16.66
C GLY A 415 26.95 -20.32 17.74
N TYR A 416 25.89 -19.51 17.80
CA TYR A 416 25.75 -18.44 18.79
C TYR A 416 25.14 -18.93 20.11
N GLN A 417 25.55 -18.29 21.21
CA GLN A 417 24.88 -18.41 22.50
C GLN A 417 23.79 -17.36 22.58
N VAL A 418 22.53 -17.79 22.73
CA VAL A 418 21.38 -16.87 22.66
C VAL A 418 20.66 -16.83 23.99
N GLN A 419 20.41 -15.63 24.51
CA GLN A 419 19.54 -15.39 25.65
C GLN A 419 18.28 -14.67 25.16
N CYS A 420 17.11 -15.27 25.38
CA CYS A 420 15.83 -14.74 24.91
C CYS A 420 15.02 -14.07 26.03
N TYR A 421 14.24 -13.05 25.67
CA TYR A 421 13.20 -12.45 26.50
C TYR A 421 11.98 -12.10 25.65
N SER A 422 10.78 -12.27 26.21
CA SER A 422 9.51 -11.90 25.57
C SER A 422 8.94 -10.56 26.03
N ASP A 423 9.54 -9.95 27.06
CA ASP A 423 9.09 -8.70 27.63
C ASP A 423 10.24 -7.68 27.77
N VAL A 424 9.90 -6.42 27.53
CA VAL A 424 10.87 -5.31 27.54
C VAL A 424 11.52 -5.16 28.92
N GLN A 425 10.76 -5.32 30.00
CA GLN A 425 11.26 -5.03 31.35
C GLN A 425 12.32 -6.06 31.80
N ALA A 426 12.08 -7.35 31.56
CA ALA A 426 13.04 -8.40 31.87
C ALA A 426 14.31 -8.27 31.03
N ALA A 427 14.19 -7.89 29.75
CA ALA A 427 15.33 -7.60 28.90
C ALA A 427 16.16 -6.41 29.43
N VAL A 428 15.51 -5.31 29.82
CA VAL A 428 16.17 -4.14 30.42
C VAL A 428 16.84 -4.48 31.76
N ASP A 429 16.19 -5.28 32.61
CA ASP A 429 16.77 -5.72 33.88
C ASP A 429 18.01 -6.60 33.66
N TYR A 430 17.98 -7.44 32.62
CA TYR A 430 19.12 -8.27 32.23
C TYR A 430 20.29 -7.43 31.71
N THR A 431 20.05 -6.46 30.81
CA THR A 431 21.13 -5.61 30.27
C THR A 431 21.85 -4.85 31.38
N LYS A 432 21.11 -4.35 32.37
CA LYS A 432 21.68 -3.66 33.54
C LYS A 432 22.48 -4.58 34.47
N LYS A 433 22.03 -5.81 34.68
CA LYS A 433 22.70 -6.79 35.56
C LYS A 433 23.91 -7.46 34.90
N HIS A 434 23.88 -7.60 33.58
CA HIS A 434 24.90 -8.29 32.78
C HIS A 434 25.36 -7.45 31.58
N PRO A 435 26.05 -6.31 31.79
CA PRO A 435 26.55 -5.46 30.71
C PRO A 435 27.42 -6.19 29.68
N ASP A 436 28.26 -7.10 30.16
CA ASP A 436 29.15 -7.91 29.31
C ASP A 436 28.50 -9.23 28.91
N GLY A 437 27.19 -9.42 29.10
CA GLY A 437 26.50 -10.71 28.89
C GLY A 437 26.08 -11.01 27.46
N PHE A 438 26.25 -10.06 26.54
CA PHE A 438 25.82 -10.11 25.15
C PHE A 438 26.80 -9.32 24.28
N ASP A 439 27.00 -9.71 23.04
CA ASP A 439 27.88 -9.04 22.08
C ASP A 439 27.07 -8.23 21.05
N ILE A 440 25.84 -8.64 20.79
CA ILE A 440 24.84 -7.95 19.96
C ILE A 440 23.45 -8.09 20.57
N VAL A 441 22.59 -7.10 20.35
CA VAL A 441 21.17 -7.17 20.68
C VAL A 441 20.35 -7.23 19.40
N ILE A 442 19.40 -8.16 19.32
CA ILE A 442 18.42 -8.29 18.24
C ILE A 442 17.04 -8.13 18.86
N THR A 443 16.21 -7.21 18.37
CA THR A 443 14.92 -6.91 18.98
C THR A 443 13.84 -6.65 17.93
N ASP A 444 12.58 -6.98 18.24
CA ASP A 444 11.44 -6.41 17.52
C ASP A 444 11.21 -4.93 17.90
N PHE A 445 10.54 -4.20 17.04
CA PHE A 445 10.11 -2.82 17.24
C PHE A 445 8.94 -2.72 18.22
N ILE A 446 7.92 -3.57 18.01
CA ILE A 446 6.72 -3.64 18.87
C ILE A 446 6.86 -4.88 19.75
N ILE A 447 6.74 -4.69 21.06
CA ILE A 447 6.86 -5.79 22.04
C ILE A 447 5.73 -5.61 23.06
N GLY A 448 4.73 -6.49 23.02
CA GLY A 448 3.51 -6.39 23.83
C GLY A 448 2.74 -5.09 23.56
N ASP A 449 2.23 -4.44 24.61
CA ASP A 449 1.47 -3.17 24.49
C ASP A 449 2.35 -1.94 24.20
N PHE A 450 3.68 -2.11 24.14
CA PHE A 450 4.62 -1.00 23.93
C PHE A 450 4.88 -0.79 22.44
N SER A 451 4.26 0.24 21.87
CA SER A 451 4.49 0.69 20.48
C SER A 451 5.91 1.22 20.21
N GLN A 452 6.77 1.27 21.23
CA GLN A 452 8.18 1.71 21.17
C GLN A 452 9.11 0.78 21.98
N GLY A 453 8.77 -0.51 22.06
CA GLY A 453 9.56 -1.51 22.79
C GLY A 453 11.03 -1.54 22.34
N GLY A 454 11.26 -1.61 21.03
CA GLY A 454 12.63 -1.66 20.46
C GLY A 454 13.48 -0.41 20.77
N ILE A 455 12.88 0.79 20.78
CA ILE A 455 13.58 2.04 21.14
C ILE A 455 13.95 2.03 22.63
N THR A 456 13.04 1.56 23.49
CA THR A 456 13.31 1.45 24.93
C THR A 456 14.49 0.52 25.19
N ILE A 457 14.58 -0.60 24.46
CA ILE A 457 15.72 -1.52 24.53
C ILE A 457 16.99 -0.82 24.08
N LEU A 458 16.97 -0.16 22.92
CA LEU A 458 18.12 0.56 22.38
C LEU A 458 18.68 1.59 23.37
N ASP A 459 17.83 2.46 23.91
CA ASP A 459 18.25 3.52 24.84
C ASP A 459 18.88 2.93 26.12
N ASN A 460 18.30 1.86 26.66
CA ASN A 460 18.87 1.18 27.84
C ASN A 460 20.19 0.48 27.51
N VAL A 461 20.31 -0.16 26.34
CA VAL A 461 21.56 -0.78 25.90
C VAL A 461 22.63 0.29 25.74
N ARG A 462 22.35 1.41 25.07
CA ARG A 462 23.31 2.52 24.89
C ARG A 462 23.79 3.15 26.20
N GLN A 463 22.94 3.18 27.23
CA GLN A 463 23.34 3.66 28.57
C GLN A 463 24.33 2.72 29.27
N VAL A 464 24.24 1.41 29.00
CA VAL A 464 25.07 0.38 29.64
C VAL A 464 26.32 0.08 28.81
N ARG A 465 26.16 0.00 27.49
CA ARG A 465 27.18 -0.25 26.48
C ARG A 465 26.88 0.53 25.21
N ALA A 466 27.48 1.72 25.10
CA ALA A 466 27.32 2.61 23.96
C ALA A 466 27.87 2.02 22.63
N ASP A 467 28.76 1.04 22.72
CA ASP A 467 29.43 0.37 21.60
C ASP A 467 28.72 -0.89 21.12
N CYS A 468 27.70 -1.37 21.83
CA CYS A 468 27.01 -2.60 21.47
C CYS A 468 26.12 -2.39 20.23
N PRO A 469 26.26 -3.23 19.18
CA PRO A 469 25.35 -3.20 18.05
C PRO A 469 23.95 -3.63 18.47
N VAL A 470 22.95 -2.90 17.98
CA VAL A 470 21.53 -3.21 18.19
C VAL A 470 20.86 -3.30 16.82
N VAL A 471 20.37 -4.49 16.48
CA VAL A 471 19.69 -4.79 15.22
C VAL A 471 18.19 -4.87 15.46
N LEU A 472 17.43 -4.17 14.63
CA LEU A 472 15.97 -4.17 14.67
C LEU A 472 15.42 -5.15 13.63
N ILE A 473 14.53 -6.05 14.03
CA ILE A 473 13.76 -6.90 13.11
C ILE A 473 12.30 -6.46 13.16
N THR A 474 11.77 -5.84 12.10
CA THR A 474 10.43 -5.24 12.13
C THR A 474 9.54 -5.71 10.96
N GLY A 475 8.24 -5.82 11.20
CA GLY A 475 7.24 -5.93 10.11
C GLY A 475 6.84 -4.57 9.50
N TYR A 476 7.28 -3.46 10.12
CA TYR A 476 6.93 -2.07 9.80
C TYR A 476 8.21 -1.26 9.54
N PHE A 477 8.70 -1.26 8.31
CA PHE A 477 10.00 -0.66 7.96
C PHE A 477 9.95 0.88 7.87
N GLU A 478 8.91 1.46 7.28
CA GLU A 478 8.81 2.92 7.02
C GLU A 478 8.66 3.79 8.30
N ASN A 479 7.98 3.29 9.34
CA ASN A 479 7.82 4.02 10.61
C ASN A 479 9.15 4.23 11.36
N VAL A 480 10.18 3.47 11.02
CA VAL A 480 11.51 3.55 11.65
C VAL A 480 12.38 4.57 10.92
N GLU A 481 12.35 4.60 9.57
CA GLU A 481 13.12 5.56 8.76
C GLU A 481 12.70 7.02 8.98
N GLN A 482 11.40 7.28 9.17
CA GLN A 482 10.87 8.64 9.43
C GLN A 482 11.44 9.31 10.69
N ARG A 483 12.02 8.55 11.62
CA ARG A 483 12.64 9.08 12.85
C ARG A 483 14.17 9.17 12.78
N GLU A 484 14.82 8.62 11.75
CA GLU A 484 16.28 8.57 11.63
C GLU A 484 16.90 9.82 10.97
N GLU A 485 16.10 10.76 10.43
CA GLU A 485 16.59 11.99 9.78
C GLU A 485 17.49 12.88 10.65
N THR A 486 17.60 12.60 11.96
CA THR A 486 18.49 13.34 12.87
C THR A 486 19.66 12.53 13.47
N GLN A 487 19.68 11.19 13.39
CA GLN A 487 20.81 10.28 13.69
C GLN A 487 20.38 8.80 13.57
N PRO A 488 21.21 7.88 13.01
CA PRO A 488 20.87 6.46 12.98
C PRO A 488 20.88 5.87 14.40
N GLN A 489 19.72 5.37 14.82
CA GLN A 489 19.50 4.89 16.18
C GLN A 489 19.84 3.40 16.30
N PHE A 490 19.54 2.60 15.28
CA PHE A 490 19.89 1.18 15.22
C PHE A 490 21.16 0.94 14.39
N SER A 491 21.87 -0.16 14.66
CA SER A 491 23.04 -0.57 13.88
C SER A 491 22.64 -1.16 12.52
N TYR A 492 21.47 -1.80 12.47
CA TYR A 492 20.86 -2.29 11.24
C TYR A 492 19.38 -2.55 11.45
N ILE A 493 18.57 -2.38 10.40
CA ILE A 493 17.14 -2.69 10.40
C ILE A 493 16.88 -3.74 9.32
N VAL A 494 16.13 -4.77 9.66
CA VAL A 494 15.75 -5.85 8.74
C VAL A 494 14.26 -6.13 8.84
N GLN A 495 13.64 -6.37 7.69
CA GLN A 495 12.22 -6.66 7.60
C GLN A 495 11.93 -8.15 7.86
N LYS A 496 10.83 -8.44 8.57
CA LYS A 496 10.28 -9.82 8.70
C LYS A 496 9.57 -10.23 7.39
N PRO A 497 9.67 -11.50 6.95
CA PRO A 497 10.37 -12.62 7.58
C PRO A 497 11.87 -12.64 7.23
N ILE A 498 12.70 -13.09 8.17
CA ILE A 498 14.15 -13.22 8.00
C ILE A 498 14.57 -14.69 7.93
N GLY A 499 15.29 -15.06 6.87
CA GLY A 499 15.84 -16.41 6.69
C GLY A 499 17.24 -16.59 7.29
N LEU A 500 17.65 -17.85 7.42
CA LEU A 500 18.91 -18.28 8.04
C LEU A 500 20.15 -17.61 7.42
N ALA A 501 20.24 -17.53 6.08
CA ALA A 501 21.37 -16.89 5.41
C ALA A 501 21.49 -15.41 5.80
N LYS A 502 20.39 -14.66 5.76
CA LYS A 502 20.39 -13.21 6.03
C LYS A 502 20.69 -12.91 7.50
N ILE A 503 20.12 -13.65 8.45
CA ILE A 503 20.44 -13.48 9.88
C ILE A 503 21.89 -13.86 10.19
N SER A 504 22.45 -14.88 9.51
CA SER A 504 23.86 -15.25 9.67
C SER A 504 24.82 -14.16 9.21
N GLN A 505 24.51 -13.50 8.09
CA GLN A 505 25.32 -12.43 7.53
C GLN A 505 25.25 -11.16 8.39
N ILE A 506 24.07 -10.80 8.88
CA ILE A 506 23.88 -9.64 9.77
C ILE A 506 24.64 -9.87 11.08
N THR A 507 24.40 -11.00 11.75
CA THR A 507 25.05 -11.31 13.02
C THR A 507 26.57 -11.38 12.89
N ASN A 508 27.08 -12.06 11.85
CA ASN A 508 28.52 -12.14 11.63
C ASN A 508 29.12 -10.76 11.36
N ARG A 509 28.47 -9.94 10.53
CA ARG A 509 28.91 -8.58 10.22
C ARG A 509 29.03 -7.75 11.49
N PHE A 510 28.02 -7.72 12.35
CA PHE A 510 28.07 -6.81 13.51
C PHE A 510 28.85 -7.36 14.71
N ILE A 511 29.04 -8.68 14.82
CA ILE A 511 29.88 -9.27 15.87
C ILE A 511 31.37 -9.24 15.50
N ASN A 512 31.73 -9.44 14.22
CA ASN A 512 33.13 -9.61 13.80
C ASN A 512 33.74 -8.40 13.07
N TYR A 513 33.04 -7.27 12.96
CA TYR A 513 33.61 -6.06 12.33
C TYR A 513 34.54 -5.31 13.28
N GLU A 514 35.70 -5.89 13.56
CA GLU A 514 36.92 -5.14 13.79
C GLU A 514 37.75 -5.27 12.51
N GLY A 515 38.21 -4.17 11.93
CA GLY A 515 38.97 -4.19 10.68
C GLY A 515 40.21 -5.09 10.76
N LYS A 516 40.07 -6.37 10.37
CA LYS A 516 41.08 -7.30 9.84
C LYS A 516 40.53 -8.73 9.69
N ALA A 517 40.93 -9.33 8.57
CA ALA A 517 41.00 -10.76 8.24
C ALA A 517 39.74 -11.45 7.70
N GLU A 518 39.88 -11.93 6.46
CA GLU A 518 39.02 -12.90 5.79
C GLU A 518 38.79 -14.15 6.66
N PRO A 519 37.57 -14.71 6.69
CA PRO A 519 37.36 -16.03 7.26
C PRO A 519 37.93 -17.09 6.31
N GLN A 520 38.84 -17.91 6.83
CA GLN A 520 39.35 -19.10 6.15
C GLN A 520 38.20 -20.06 5.84
N SER A 521 38.00 -20.31 4.56
CA SER A 521 37.05 -21.30 4.04
C SER A 521 37.48 -22.72 4.43
N SER A 522 36.80 -23.30 5.41
CA SER A 522 36.74 -24.75 5.54
C SER A 522 35.29 -25.21 5.44
N CYS A 523 34.78 -25.27 4.21
CA CYS A 523 33.55 -25.98 3.90
C CYS A 523 33.74 -27.45 4.26
N ARG A 524 33.07 -27.90 5.32
CA ARG A 524 32.76 -29.31 5.51
C ARG A 524 31.26 -29.47 5.26
N SER A 525 30.91 -30.17 4.18
CA SER A 525 29.57 -30.70 3.98
C SER A 525 29.24 -31.65 5.13
N PHE A 526 28.23 -31.35 5.93
CA PHE A 526 27.70 -32.33 6.88
C PHE A 526 26.17 -32.37 6.87
N ALA A 527 25.71 -33.61 6.97
CA ALA A 527 24.33 -34.05 6.95
C ALA A 527 23.57 -33.62 8.21
N LEU A 528 22.25 -33.47 8.04
CA LEU A 528 21.28 -33.10 9.08
C LEU A 528 21.39 -34.03 10.31
N PRO A 529 21.36 -33.50 11.54
CA PRO A 529 21.26 -34.31 12.75
C PRO A 529 19.91 -35.02 12.81
N GLN A 530 19.92 -36.34 12.98
CA GLN A 530 18.75 -37.09 13.41
C GLN A 530 18.55 -36.85 14.92
N ALA A 531 17.54 -36.09 15.31
CA ALA A 531 17.05 -36.08 16.68
C ALA A 531 15.52 -35.89 16.77
N ASP A 532 14.89 -36.87 17.42
CA ASP A 532 13.60 -36.88 18.12
C ASP A 532 12.29 -36.71 17.33
N ALA A 533 12.17 -37.53 16.28
CA ALA A 533 10.89 -37.95 15.69
C ALA A 533 10.12 -38.97 16.55
N GLU A 534 9.87 -38.67 17.84
CA GLU A 534 9.07 -39.53 18.72
C GLU A 534 7.78 -38.89 19.28
N ARG A 535 7.59 -37.56 19.16
CA ARG A 535 6.32 -36.94 19.60
C ARG A 535 5.22 -36.85 18.55
N SER A 536 5.54 -36.93 17.26
CA SER A 536 4.55 -36.90 16.17
C SER A 536 4.04 -38.30 15.75
N LYS A 537 4.53 -39.37 16.38
CA LYS A 537 4.12 -40.76 16.08
C LYS A 537 2.81 -41.19 16.77
N GLN A 538 2.31 -40.43 17.75
CA GLN A 538 1.14 -40.85 18.54
C GLN A 538 -0.21 -40.37 17.99
N GLN A 539 -0.26 -39.55 16.94
CA GLN A 539 -1.50 -39.14 16.28
C GLN A 539 -1.73 -39.75 14.88
N LEU A 540 -0.79 -40.57 14.40
CA LEU A 540 -0.85 -41.26 13.09
C LEU A 540 -0.76 -42.79 13.21
N ALA A 541 -0.89 -43.35 14.41
CA ALA A 541 -0.65 -44.77 14.69
C ALA A 541 -1.88 -45.68 14.65
N ASP A 542 -2.93 -45.33 13.90
CA ASP A 542 -4.15 -46.17 13.78
C ASP A 542 -4.52 -46.57 12.34
N THR A 543 -3.55 -46.58 11.42
CA THR A 543 -3.72 -47.09 10.05
C THR A 543 -2.69 -48.17 9.73
N LYS A 544 -2.72 -49.29 10.47
CA LYS A 544 -2.11 -50.54 10.01
C LYS A 544 -3.04 -51.26 9.03
N GLU A 545 -2.49 -51.53 7.84
CA GLU A 545 -2.94 -52.52 6.86
C GLU A 545 -4.42 -52.50 6.48
N ARG A 546 -4.83 -51.56 5.60
CA ARG A 546 -6.01 -51.77 4.75
C ARG A 546 -5.57 -52.40 3.44
N LYS A 547 -6.00 -53.65 3.20
CA LYS A 547 -6.07 -54.23 1.85
C LYS A 547 -6.96 -53.34 0.97
N PRO A 548 -6.66 -53.19 -0.34
CA PRO A 548 -7.48 -52.38 -1.23
C PRO A 548 -8.93 -52.92 -1.24
N SER A 549 -9.86 -52.10 -0.76
CA SER A 549 -11.29 -52.39 -0.80
C SER A 549 -11.82 -52.20 -2.24
N PRO A 550 -12.76 -53.03 -2.72
CA PRO A 550 -13.15 -53.09 -4.14
C PRO A 550 -13.92 -51.86 -4.68
N GLU A 551 -14.12 -50.81 -3.88
CA GLU A 551 -14.98 -49.66 -4.18
C GLU A 551 -14.23 -48.40 -4.66
N LYS A 552 -12.89 -48.42 -4.81
CA LYS A 552 -12.08 -47.20 -5.00
C LYS A 552 -11.26 -47.07 -6.30
N ASP A 553 -11.55 -47.83 -7.35
CA ASP A 553 -10.94 -47.60 -8.68
C ASP A 553 -11.69 -46.48 -9.45
N LYS A 554 -11.82 -45.31 -8.82
CA LYS A 554 -12.53 -44.15 -9.36
C LYS A 554 -11.53 -43.16 -9.96
N LYS A 555 -11.86 -42.67 -11.16
CA LYS A 555 -11.01 -41.77 -11.95
C LYS A 555 -11.43 -40.32 -11.72
N ILE A 556 -10.55 -39.51 -11.16
CA ILE A 556 -10.79 -38.10 -10.86
C ILE A 556 -9.94 -37.25 -11.81
N LEU A 557 -10.54 -36.22 -12.41
CA LEU A 557 -9.81 -35.21 -13.18
C LEU A 557 -9.64 -33.96 -12.34
N VAL A 558 -8.39 -33.56 -12.08
CA VAL A 558 -8.03 -32.31 -11.41
C VAL A 558 -7.66 -31.28 -12.47
N VAL A 559 -8.27 -30.10 -12.39
CA VAL A 559 -8.04 -28.98 -13.30
C VAL A 559 -7.72 -27.73 -12.50
N ASP A 560 -6.48 -27.26 -12.58
CA ASP A 560 -6.02 -26.05 -11.89
C ASP A 560 -4.83 -25.50 -12.69
N ASP A 561 -4.73 -24.19 -12.89
CA ASP A 561 -3.66 -23.59 -13.69
C ASP A 561 -2.33 -23.51 -12.94
N GLU A 562 -2.33 -23.71 -11.61
CA GLU A 562 -1.12 -23.78 -10.80
C GLU A 562 -0.56 -25.21 -10.71
N PRO A 563 0.65 -25.48 -11.24
CA PRO A 563 1.24 -26.82 -11.25
C PRO A 563 1.43 -27.44 -9.86
N ILE A 564 1.60 -26.62 -8.83
CA ILE A 564 1.81 -27.08 -7.45
C ILE A 564 0.50 -27.56 -6.83
N ILE A 565 -0.62 -26.89 -7.12
CA ILE A 565 -1.95 -27.32 -6.67
C ILE A 565 -2.31 -28.64 -7.35
N ILE A 566 -2.09 -28.75 -8.66
CA ILE A 566 -2.24 -30.01 -9.41
C ILE A 566 -1.45 -31.13 -8.73
N LYS A 567 -0.15 -30.92 -8.51
CA LYS A 567 0.75 -31.95 -7.97
C LYS A 567 0.37 -32.34 -6.55
N PHE A 568 -0.10 -31.40 -5.75
CA PHE A 568 -0.64 -31.64 -4.42
C PHE A 568 -1.88 -32.52 -4.47
N LEU A 569 -2.91 -32.11 -5.20
CA LEU A 569 -4.17 -32.86 -5.32
C LEU A 569 -3.94 -34.25 -5.92
N GLU A 570 -3.09 -34.34 -6.96
CA GLU A 570 -2.71 -35.61 -7.57
C GLU A 570 -2.05 -36.54 -6.55
N SER A 571 -1.04 -36.05 -5.81
CA SER A 571 -0.35 -36.88 -4.81
C SER A 571 -1.25 -37.25 -3.63
N TYR A 572 -2.11 -36.33 -3.20
CA TYR A 572 -3.02 -36.52 -2.06
C TYR A 572 -4.14 -37.51 -2.41
N LEU A 573 -4.79 -37.36 -3.56
CA LEU A 573 -5.84 -38.27 -4.01
C LEU A 573 -5.30 -39.66 -4.37
N ASN A 574 -4.12 -39.74 -5.00
CA ASN A 574 -3.43 -41.03 -5.22
C ASN A 574 -3.10 -41.73 -3.88
N PHE A 575 -2.77 -40.98 -2.83
CA PHE A 575 -2.58 -41.55 -1.49
C PHE A 575 -3.88 -42.09 -0.88
N HIS A 576 -5.03 -41.58 -1.29
CA HIS A 576 -6.36 -42.08 -0.92
C HIS A 576 -6.93 -43.13 -1.90
N ASP A 577 -6.05 -43.72 -2.73
CA ASP A 577 -6.31 -44.77 -3.72
C ASP A 577 -7.20 -44.36 -4.91
N TYR A 578 -7.34 -43.06 -5.21
CA TYR A 578 -8.01 -42.59 -6.44
C TYR A 578 -7.05 -42.56 -7.63
N HIS A 579 -7.56 -42.84 -8.83
CA HIS A 579 -6.80 -42.65 -10.07
C HIS A 579 -6.97 -41.21 -10.56
N VAL A 580 -5.90 -40.43 -10.61
CA VAL A 580 -5.97 -39.01 -10.95
C VAL A 580 -5.46 -38.73 -12.37
N PHE A 581 -6.25 -37.99 -13.14
CA PHE A 581 -5.81 -37.27 -14.33
C PHE A 581 -5.67 -35.79 -13.98
N SER A 582 -4.75 -35.11 -14.66
CA SER A 582 -4.41 -33.71 -14.37
C SER A 582 -4.44 -32.88 -15.65
N ALA A 583 -5.03 -31.69 -15.59
CA ALA A 583 -5.00 -30.69 -16.65
C ALA A 583 -4.69 -29.31 -16.08
N ASN A 584 -3.93 -28.49 -16.81
CA ASN A 584 -3.58 -27.13 -16.38
C ASN A 584 -4.43 -26.02 -17.01
N ASN A 585 -5.50 -26.39 -17.73
CA ASN A 585 -6.50 -25.47 -18.28
C ASN A 585 -7.75 -26.25 -18.71
N GLY A 586 -8.85 -25.52 -18.93
CA GLY A 586 -10.13 -26.12 -19.33
C GLY A 586 -10.11 -26.83 -20.70
N ARG A 587 -9.30 -26.37 -21.66
CA ARG A 587 -9.20 -27.02 -22.98
C ARG A 587 -8.62 -28.43 -22.88
N LEU A 588 -7.49 -28.59 -22.18
CA LEU A 588 -6.87 -29.89 -21.96
C LEU A 588 -7.78 -30.80 -21.14
N ALA A 589 -8.54 -30.25 -20.17
CA ALA A 589 -9.53 -31.02 -19.43
C ALA A 589 -10.58 -31.64 -20.37
N LEU A 590 -11.12 -30.87 -21.33
CA LEU A 590 -12.05 -31.37 -22.34
C LEU A 590 -11.41 -32.40 -23.28
N GLU A 591 -10.15 -32.21 -23.66
CA GLU A 591 -9.40 -33.21 -24.45
C GLU A 591 -9.24 -34.54 -23.70
N ILE A 592 -8.93 -34.50 -22.40
CA ILE A 592 -8.85 -35.70 -21.55
C ILE A 592 -10.21 -36.38 -21.45
N LEU A 593 -11.30 -35.64 -21.24
CA LEU A 593 -12.65 -36.21 -21.16
C LEU A 593 -13.11 -36.89 -22.46
N ASN A 594 -12.60 -36.45 -23.61
CA ASN A 594 -12.87 -37.11 -24.89
C ASN A 594 -12.10 -38.43 -25.08
N GLN A 595 -11.01 -38.64 -24.33
CA GLN A 595 -10.12 -39.78 -24.47
C GLN A 595 -10.23 -40.80 -23.33
N GLN A 596 -10.63 -40.35 -22.15
CA GLN A 596 -10.63 -41.11 -20.90
C GLN A 596 -12.00 -41.02 -20.23
N THR A 597 -12.40 -42.10 -19.56
CA THR A 597 -13.57 -42.06 -18.67
C THR A 597 -13.15 -41.43 -17.34
N VAL A 598 -13.93 -40.46 -16.87
CA VAL A 598 -13.71 -39.75 -15.59
C VAL A 598 -15.01 -39.83 -14.78
N ASP A 599 -14.90 -40.16 -13.50
CA ASP A 599 -16.02 -40.31 -12.57
C ASP A 599 -16.34 -39.00 -11.82
N LEU A 600 -15.36 -38.10 -11.64
CA LEU A 600 -15.55 -36.80 -10.98
C LEU A 600 -14.50 -35.78 -11.45
N ILE A 601 -14.88 -34.51 -11.52
CA ILE A 601 -13.96 -33.40 -11.84
C ILE A 601 -13.80 -32.52 -10.61
N ILE A 602 -12.57 -32.12 -10.31
CA ILE A 602 -12.23 -31.05 -9.36
C ILE A 602 -11.61 -29.94 -10.19
N THR A 603 -12.22 -28.76 -10.20
CA THR A 603 -11.73 -27.63 -11.00
C THR A 603 -11.57 -26.38 -10.16
N ASP A 604 -10.52 -25.61 -10.43
CA ASP A 604 -10.46 -24.22 -10.00
C ASP A 604 -11.48 -23.36 -10.74
N GLN A 605 -11.88 -22.25 -10.13
CA GLN A 605 -12.81 -21.28 -10.72
C GLN A 605 -12.10 -20.32 -11.68
N SER A 606 -10.93 -19.82 -11.31
CA SER A 606 -10.27 -18.66 -11.91
C SER A 606 -9.09 -19.10 -12.80
N MET A 607 -9.41 -19.87 -13.84
CA MET A 607 -8.38 -20.37 -14.77
C MET A 607 -8.28 -19.51 -16.05
N PRO A 608 -7.07 -19.30 -16.61
CA PRO A 608 -6.86 -18.61 -17.88
C PRO A 608 -7.55 -19.30 -19.06
N GLU A 609 -7.91 -18.51 -20.09
CA GLU A 609 -8.60 -18.92 -21.33
C GLU A 609 -10.03 -19.46 -21.17
N MET A 610 -10.26 -20.32 -20.17
CA MET A 610 -11.55 -20.93 -19.86
C MET A 610 -11.66 -21.10 -18.35
N SER A 611 -12.58 -20.35 -17.74
CA SER A 611 -12.89 -20.41 -16.31
C SER A 611 -13.49 -21.77 -15.91
N GLY A 612 -13.46 -22.09 -14.62
CA GLY A 612 -14.08 -23.30 -14.08
C GLY A 612 -15.59 -23.36 -14.32
N ILE A 613 -16.26 -22.21 -14.35
CA ILE A 613 -17.71 -22.12 -14.65
C ILE A 613 -17.97 -22.45 -16.11
N GLU A 614 -17.21 -21.87 -17.04
CA GLU A 614 -17.30 -22.17 -18.48
C GLU A 614 -16.98 -23.65 -18.75
N LEU A 615 -15.96 -24.19 -18.08
CA LEU A 615 -15.64 -25.62 -18.15
C LEU A 615 -16.80 -26.46 -17.64
N SER A 616 -17.39 -26.13 -16.48
CA SER A 616 -18.52 -26.86 -15.91
C SER A 616 -19.70 -26.90 -16.89
N GLN A 617 -20.05 -25.76 -17.49
CA GLN A 617 -21.12 -25.67 -18.47
C GLN A 617 -20.82 -26.50 -19.73
N ALA A 618 -19.59 -26.43 -20.26
CA ALA A 618 -19.17 -27.22 -21.41
C ALA A 618 -19.19 -28.73 -21.12
N VAL A 619 -18.74 -29.14 -19.93
CA VAL A 619 -18.81 -30.52 -19.45
C VAL A 619 -20.26 -30.97 -19.33
N LYS A 620 -21.17 -30.17 -18.76
CA LYS A 620 -22.57 -30.58 -18.63
C LYS A 620 -23.30 -30.72 -19.97
N GLN A 621 -22.89 -30.00 -21.01
CA GLN A 621 -23.44 -30.18 -22.36
C GLN A 621 -23.03 -31.53 -22.98
N SER A 622 -21.82 -32.01 -22.73
CA SER A 622 -21.25 -33.20 -23.41
C SER A 622 -21.24 -34.45 -22.51
N PHE A 623 -21.17 -34.27 -21.20
CA PHE A 623 -21.02 -35.27 -20.15
C PHE A 623 -21.91 -34.93 -18.92
N PRO A 624 -23.24 -34.92 -19.06
CA PRO A 624 -24.17 -34.37 -18.06
C PRO A 624 -24.09 -35.03 -16.68
N ASN A 625 -23.71 -36.31 -16.63
CA ASN A 625 -23.72 -37.12 -15.41
C ASN A 625 -22.43 -37.03 -14.57
N ILE A 626 -21.37 -36.38 -15.06
CA ILE A 626 -20.12 -36.29 -14.29
C ILE A 626 -20.30 -35.24 -13.18
N PRO A 627 -20.16 -35.59 -11.89
CA PRO A 627 -20.17 -34.63 -10.80
C PRO A 627 -18.93 -33.72 -10.86
N ILE A 628 -19.13 -32.45 -10.51
CA ILE A 628 -18.08 -31.42 -10.56
C ILE A 628 -17.97 -30.78 -9.18
N ILE A 629 -16.78 -30.81 -8.59
CA ILE A 629 -16.43 -30.06 -7.38
C ILE A 629 -15.69 -28.79 -7.83
N MET A 630 -16.26 -27.64 -7.49
CA MET A 630 -15.55 -26.36 -7.64
C MET A 630 -14.65 -26.16 -6.42
N ASN A 631 -13.35 -25.97 -6.63
CA ASN A 631 -12.37 -25.72 -5.58
C ASN A 631 -11.91 -24.26 -5.67
N SER A 632 -12.36 -23.36 -4.80
CA SER A 632 -12.08 -21.91 -4.91
C SER A 632 -11.78 -21.24 -3.55
N GLY A 633 -10.94 -20.19 -3.55
CA GLY A 633 -10.49 -19.47 -2.34
C GLY A 633 -11.49 -18.43 -1.80
N TYR A 634 -12.29 -17.83 -2.68
CA TYR A 634 -13.39 -16.91 -2.37
C TYR A 634 -14.12 -16.56 -3.67
N SER A 635 -15.45 -16.44 -3.68
CA SER A 635 -16.17 -15.92 -4.85
C SER A 635 -17.48 -15.25 -4.45
N GLU A 636 -17.77 -14.07 -5.01
CA GLU A 636 -19.08 -13.40 -4.90
C GLU A 636 -20.11 -13.99 -5.88
N ASP A 637 -19.64 -14.59 -6.98
CA ASP A 637 -20.48 -15.08 -8.08
C ASP A 637 -21.02 -16.49 -7.85
N VAL A 638 -20.35 -17.29 -7.02
CA VAL A 638 -20.67 -18.70 -6.75
C VAL A 638 -20.61 -18.99 -5.25
N ASP A 639 -21.76 -19.29 -4.66
CA ASP A 639 -21.93 -19.70 -3.27
C ASP A 639 -22.71 -21.03 -3.18
N GLU A 640 -22.84 -21.60 -1.99
CA GLU A 640 -23.58 -22.87 -1.82
C GLU A 640 -25.05 -22.81 -2.33
N HIS A 641 -25.61 -21.63 -2.55
CA HIS A 641 -27.01 -21.43 -2.94
C HIS A 641 -27.22 -21.33 -4.45
N ASN A 642 -26.19 -21.07 -5.26
CA ASN A 642 -26.33 -20.88 -6.71
C ASN A 642 -25.49 -21.85 -7.57
N ILE A 643 -24.70 -22.74 -6.96
CA ILE A 643 -23.81 -23.68 -7.67
C ILE A 643 -24.54 -24.63 -8.65
N GLU A 644 -25.79 -24.99 -8.36
CA GLU A 644 -26.57 -25.90 -9.23
C GLU A 644 -26.89 -25.27 -10.60
N GLU A 645 -27.04 -23.95 -10.67
CA GLU A 645 -27.33 -23.22 -11.93
C GLU A 645 -26.16 -23.32 -12.92
N PHE A 646 -24.95 -23.50 -12.42
CA PHE A 646 -23.73 -23.64 -13.20
C PHE A 646 -23.34 -25.10 -13.46
N GLY A 647 -24.19 -26.06 -13.04
CA GLY A 647 -23.90 -27.48 -13.18
C GLY A 647 -22.85 -28.02 -12.20
N ILE A 648 -22.52 -27.26 -11.16
CA ILE A 648 -21.55 -27.64 -10.13
C ILE A 648 -22.26 -28.48 -9.07
N SER A 649 -21.67 -29.61 -8.69
CA SER A 649 -22.25 -30.58 -7.75
C SER A 649 -21.87 -30.32 -6.30
N HIS A 650 -20.73 -29.67 -6.06
CA HIS A 650 -20.31 -29.25 -4.72
C HIS A 650 -19.30 -28.10 -4.81
N PHE A 651 -19.33 -27.22 -3.81
CA PHE A 651 -18.33 -26.17 -3.63
C PHE A 651 -17.41 -26.55 -2.48
N HIS A 652 -16.11 -26.58 -2.73
CA HIS A 652 -15.07 -26.80 -1.74
C HIS A 652 -14.21 -25.54 -1.63
N LYS A 653 -14.06 -25.02 -0.41
CA LYS A 653 -13.27 -23.81 -0.17
C LYS A 653 -11.80 -24.18 -0.06
N LYS A 654 -10.93 -23.57 -0.87
CA LYS A 654 -9.47 -23.81 -0.93
C LYS A 654 -8.73 -23.64 0.42
N SER A 655 -9.35 -23.05 1.44
CA SER A 655 -8.82 -22.89 2.81
C SER A 655 -9.28 -23.95 3.84
N THR A 656 -10.05 -24.96 3.40
CA THR A 656 -10.54 -26.04 4.29
C THR A 656 -9.63 -27.27 4.28
N ASN A 657 -9.75 -28.10 5.34
CA ASN A 657 -8.97 -29.31 5.53
C ASN A 657 -9.11 -30.25 4.33
N ALA A 658 -8.00 -30.74 3.76
CA ALA A 658 -7.99 -31.66 2.61
C ALA A 658 -8.80 -32.95 2.86
N GLU A 659 -9.03 -33.34 4.13
CA GLU A 659 -9.93 -34.43 4.48
C GLU A 659 -11.41 -34.14 4.12
N GLU A 660 -11.84 -32.89 4.15
CA GLU A 660 -13.19 -32.49 3.74
C GLU A 660 -13.40 -32.67 2.25
N LEU A 661 -12.36 -32.42 1.43
CA LEU A 661 -12.39 -32.71 0.01
C LEU A 661 -12.61 -34.21 -0.25
N VAL A 662 -11.88 -35.08 0.47
CA VAL A 662 -12.06 -36.54 0.35
C VAL A 662 -13.45 -36.98 0.81
N LYS A 663 -14.00 -36.37 1.87
CA LYS A 663 -15.39 -36.62 2.29
C LYS A 663 -16.39 -36.21 1.19
N ALA A 664 -16.21 -35.03 0.59
CA ALA A 664 -17.06 -34.57 -0.50
C ALA A 664 -17.00 -35.51 -1.71
N ILE A 665 -15.79 -35.93 -2.11
CA ILE A 665 -15.57 -36.92 -3.17
C ILE A 665 -16.31 -38.22 -2.85
N SER A 666 -16.18 -38.75 -1.63
CA SER A 666 -16.85 -39.99 -1.21
C SER A 666 -18.37 -39.90 -1.14
N LYS A 667 -18.94 -38.70 -1.06
CA LYS A 667 -20.39 -38.48 -1.06
C LYS A 667 -20.95 -38.43 -2.48
N LEU A 668 -20.14 -38.03 -3.46
CA LEU A 668 -20.53 -37.86 -4.86
C LEU A 668 -20.25 -39.08 -5.74
N LEU A 669 -19.31 -39.94 -5.33
CA LEU A 669 -18.90 -41.18 -6.01
C LEU A 669 -19.42 -42.42 -5.30
#